data_AF-A0A349ZQQ6-F1
#
_entry.id   AF-A0A349ZQQ6-F1
#
_cell.length_a   1.000
_cell.length_b   1.000
_cell.length_c   1.000
_cell.angle_alpha   90.00
_cell.angle_beta   90.00
_cell.angle_gamma   90.00
#
_symmetry.space_group_name_H-M   'P 1'
#
loop_
_entity.id
_entity.type
_entity.pdbx_description
1 polymer ?
#
loop_
_entity_poly.entity_id
_entity_poly.type
_entity_poly.pdbx_seq_one_letter_code
_entity_poly.pdbx_strand_id
1 'polypeptide(L)'
;EKIFRQEGWHYELEDKDADIQINGVVYNEMKGVFSSPDSALDREIFNTLFPDTAYGFESGGDPSCIPELSYESFLNFHKSLYHPSNSYIYLYGDMDMAEKLDILDKEYLSSFDSIKVDSELKLQTPFEKPIKITKKYGITNEESEENASFLSYNFVIDTCLDKELYVAFQIIENALLVAPGAVLMQTLLDEGLGTDIQSMYENGILQPYFSIIAKNARSEDADRFTRVIRDTLKKVVKEGIDKKALRAAINSFEFQYREADFGSYPKGLVYGLNAFDSWLYDDEDPYRHILANETYALMRKKADTGYFEELIEKYLLNNDHSSVVILEPEKGLTAKNDEKLKDKLRSYKESLTPEEIEKLIADTEALRAYQEEEDSEEAVNSIPLLKISDIKKEARPFTYKEDRIDEVRLLTHDIFTNGIGYLTLSFATDKLGTDDIKYLGMLKNVLGMVNTENFTYNQLFNEINENSGGIRPGISVYYDAADPEKFDSRFEFSAKVFSDRLDFAFKMIREILTTSVLTDEKRLKEIVGMLKSRLQEQLLSSGHQTAALRARAHFSKSSRLSDMLSGIDFYRYIEKLDKDFDKEKTGLIEGMKRCMNKVFRKENLFADYIETGAENSDFKSLVKDFCGCLYDGEYERTQLKFLPLEKREGYKSASKVQYVASAGDFRKAGFLYTGALRVLKVILGYDYLWNNVRVKGGAYGCMSAFMRTGGMFFVSYRDPNLERTLDIFKDAASFVENYDPDERDLTKNIIGAIAALDAPLSPSAEGARAMSIYLSGDSYEFIQKERDEVLNCTGEDIRKLAPYVKEITAQDNICVIGGEVQVEEAASLFDRIENLYTE
;
A
#
# COMPACT_ATOMS: atom_id res chain seq x y z
N GLU A 1 7.83 -15.61 29.75
CA GLU A 1 6.35 -15.61 29.80
C GLU A 1 5.75 -14.23 29.53
N LYS A 2 6.12 -13.16 30.25
CA LYS A 2 5.54 -11.81 30.05
C LYS A 2 5.60 -11.29 28.60
N ILE A 3 6.74 -11.50 27.91
CA ILE A 3 6.88 -11.18 26.48
C ILE A 3 5.84 -11.93 25.62
N PHE A 4 5.61 -13.22 25.90
CA PHE A 4 4.59 -14.00 25.18
C PHE A 4 3.18 -13.45 25.44
N ARG A 5 2.86 -13.08 26.68
CA ARG A 5 1.56 -12.49 27.03
C ARG A 5 1.32 -11.16 26.30
N GLN A 6 2.33 -10.30 26.26
CA GLN A 6 2.28 -9.01 25.56
C GLN A 6 2.13 -9.19 24.04
N GLU A 7 3.04 -9.92 23.41
CA GLU A 7 3.09 -10.00 21.94
C GLU A 7 2.02 -10.95 21.38
N GLY A 8 1.75 -12.07 22.06
CA GLY A 8 0.76 -13.06 21.64
C GLY A 8 -0.64 -12.71 22.12
N TRP A 9 -0.97 -13.16 23.33
CA TRP A 9 -2.27 -12.90 23.96
C TRP A 9 -2.24 -13.11 25.48
N HIS A 10 -3.18 -12.47 26.17
CA HIS A 10 -3.52 -12.73 27.58
C HIS A 10 -4.94 -12.26 27.89
N TYR A 11 -5.46 -12.72 29.03
CA TYR A 11 -6.66 -12.12 29.64
C TYR A 11 -6.26 -10.92 30.49
N GLU A 12 -7.02 -9.84 30.39
CA GLU A 12 -6.94 -8.67 31.29
C GLU A 12 -8.18 -8.58 32.17
N LEU A 13 -7.96 -8.25 33.44
CA LEU A 13 -9.02 -7.92 34.39
C LEU A 13 -8.54 -6.80 35.32
N GLU A 14 -9.15 -5.62 35.22
CA GLU A 14 -8.71 -4.44 35.98
C GLU A 14 -9.11 -4.52 37.45
N ASP A 15 -10.34 -4.97 37.71
CA ASP A 15 -10.89 -5.19 39.04
C ASP A 15 -11.99 -6.26 39.00
N LYS A 16 -12.57 -6.57 40.16
CA LYS A 16 -13.57 -7.63 40.29
C LYS A 16 -14.88 -7.33 39.56
N ASP A 17 -15.22 -6.07 39.36
CA ASP A 17 -16.47 -5.62 38.76
C ASP A 17 -16.33 -5.41 37.25
N ALA A 18 -15.10 -5.20 36.74
CA ALA A 18 -14.78 -5.09 35.32
C ALA A 18 -15.00 -6.39 34.53
N ASP A 19 -15.29 -6.30 33.23
CA ASP A 19 -15.36 -7.47 32.35
C ASP A 19 -13.96 -7.97 31.97
N ILE A 20 -13.79 -9.29 31.83
CA ILE A 20 -12.53 -9.86 31.31
C ILE A 20 -12.41 -9.48 29.83
N GLN A 21 -11.22 -9.03 29.43
CA GLN A 21 -10.87 -8.74 28.04
C GLN A 21 -9.75 -9.67 27.56
N ILE A 22 -9.63 -9.82 26.24
CA ILE A 22 -8.46 -10.46 25.61
C ILE A 22 -7.63 -9.36 24.98
N ASN A 23 -6.34 -9.34 25.28
CA ASN A 23 -5.41 -8.38 24.70
C ASN A 23 -4.10 -9.06 24.26
N GLY A 24 -3.37 -8.40 23.38
CA GLY A 24 -2.10 -8.88 22.81
C GLY A 24 -1.85 -8.26 21.44
N VAL A 25 -0.57 -8.03 21.10
CA VAL A 25 -0.19 -7.36 19.85
C VAL A 25 -0.71 -8.12 18.63
N VAL A 26 -0.37 -9.42 18.51
CA VAL A 26 -0.80 -10.27 17.40
C VAL A 26 -2.31 -10.49 17.43
N TYR A 27 -2.91 -10.68 18.61
CA TYR A 27 -4.37 -10.80 18.73
C TYR A 27 -5.12 -9.59 18.12
N ASN A 28 -4.69 -8.36 18.44
CA ASN A 28 -5.32 -7.15 17.91
C ASN A 28 -4.99 -6.91 16.43
N GLU A 29 -3.77 -7.24 16.00
CA GLU A 29 -3.38 -7.23 14.59
C GLU A 29 -4.33 -8.10 13.77
N MET A 30 -4.52 -9.35 14.19
CA MET A 30 -5.33 -10.33 13.47
C MET A 30 -6.82 -10.03 13.54
N LYS A 31 -7.32 -9.37 14.59
CA LYS A 31 -8.69 -8.80 14.59
C LYS A 31 -8.87 -7.78 13.46
N GLY A 32 -7.86 -6.94 13.22
CA GLY A 32 -7.85 -6.00 12.11
C GLY A 32 -7.82 -6.70 10.75
N VAL A 33 -6.93 -7.69 10.56
CA VAL A 33 -6.86 -8.51 9.33
C VAL A 33 -8.20 -9.20 9.05
N PHE A 34 -8.82 -9.80 10.07
CA PHE A 34 -10.11 -10.51 9.94
C PHE A 34 -11.32 -9.58 9.75
N SER A 35 -11.12 -8.26 9.78
CA SER A 35 -12.16 -7.28 9.47
C SER A 35 -12.25 -6.94 7.98
N SER A 36 -11.26 -7.36 7.16
CA SER A 36 -11.24 -7.13 5.72
C SER A 36 -11.97 -8.26 4.97
N PRO A 37 -12.96 -7.95 4.11
CA PRO A 37 -13.60 -8.94 3.24
C PRO A 37 -12.60 -9.61 2.28
N ASP A 38 -11.65 -8.85 1.73
CA ASP A 38 -10.62 -9.37 0.82
C ASP A 38 -9.72 -10.39 1.55
N SER A 39 -9.24 -10.07 2.75
CA SER A 39 -8.45 -11.02 3.56
C SER A 39 -9.26 -12.23 4.00
N ALA A 40 -10.57 -12.08 4.20
CA ALA A 40 -11.45 -13.22 4.48
C ALA A 40 -11.60 -14.14 3.26
N LEU A 41 -11.66 -13.59 2.04
CA LEU A 41 -11.70 -14.38 0.82
C LEU A 41 -10.38 -15.14 0.62
N ASP A 42 -9.24 -14.45 0.71
CA ASP A 42 -7.91 -15.05 0.51
C ASP A 42 -7.67 -16.23 1.45
N ARG A 43 -8.02 -16.06 2.73
CA ARG A 43 -7.93 -17.14 3.73
C ARG A 43 -8.76 -18.36 3.33
N GLU A 44 -10.01 -18.16 2.93
CA GLU A 44 -10.90 -19.26 2.54
C GLU A 44 -10.45 -19.93 1.22
N ILE A 45 -9.79 -19.20 0.31
CA ILE A 45 -9.13 -19.78 -0.85
C ILE A 45 -8.02 -20.73 -0.40
N PHE A 46 -7.11 -20.29 0.47
CA PHE A 46 -6.03 -21.13 1.02
C PHE A 46 -6.56 -22.36 1.77
N ASN A 47 -7.50 -22.17 2.71
CA ASN A 47 -8.07 -23.25 3.50
C ASN A 47 -8.74 -24.32 2.64
N THR A 48 -9.37 -23.90 1.52
CA THR A 48 -10.04 -24.85 0.62
C THR A 48 -9.10 -25.57 -0.31
N LEU A 49 -8.05 -24.92 -0.79
CA LEU A 49 -7.12 -25.53 -1.74
C LEU A 49 -6.12 -26.48 -1.08
N PHE A 50 -5.72 -26.22 0.18
CA PHE A 50 -4.62 -26.94 0.85
C PHE A 50 -4.98 -27.53 2.24
N PRO A 51 -6.12 -28.23 2.41
CA PRO A 51 -6.63 -28.65 3.72
C PRO A 51 -5.76 -29.65 4.49
N ASP A 52 -4.88 -30.39 3.80
CA ASP A 52 -4.05 -31.47 4.40
C ASP A 52 -2.61 -31.01 4.70
N THR A 53 -2.30 -29.73 4.52
CA THR A 53 -0.95 -29.17 4.67
C THR A 53 -0.92 -27.98 5.63
N ALA A 54 0.28 -27.46 5.95
CA ALA A 54 0.43 -26.27 6.78
C ALA A 54 -0.26 -25.03 6.19
N TYR A 55 -0.40 -24.95 4.87
CA TYR A 55 -1.08 -23.84 4.18
C TYR A 55 -2.60 -23.80 4.44
N GLY A 56 -3.18 -24.91 4.89
CA GLY A 56 -4.59 -24.98 5.29
C GLY A 56 -4.89 -24.29 6.62
N PHE A 57 -3.87 -23.75 7.32
CA PHE A 57 -4.00 -23.04 8.58
C PHE A 57 -3.63 -21.56 8.43
N GLU A 58 -4.17 -20.72 9.32
CA GLU A 58 -3.85 -19.30 9.38
C GLU A 58 -2.57 -19.08 10.20
N SER A 59 -1.43 -18.85 9.54
CA SER A 59 -0.13 -18.70 10.19
C SER A 59 -0.01 -17.41 10.99
N GLY A 60 -0.75 -16.36 10.63
CA GLY A 60 -0.86 -15.14 11.44
C GLY A 60 -1.65 -15.35 12.74
N GLY A 61 -2.49 -16.39 12.78
CA GLY A 61 -3.37 -16.75 13.89
C GLY A 61 -4.81 -16.28 13.71
N ASP A 62 -5.77 -17.20 13.80
CA ASP A 62 -7.18 -16.84 13.91
C ASP A 62 -7.47 -16.28 15.31
N PRO A 63 -8.04 -15.06 15.46
CA PRO A 63 -8.35 -14.47 16.77
C PRO A 63 -9.20 -15.36 17.68
N SER A 64 -10.02 -16.27 17.13
CA SER A 64 -10.80 -17.23 17.90
C SER A 64 -9.97 -18.39 18.47
N CYS A 65 -8.82 -18.69 17.86
CA CYS A 65 -7.91 -19.79 18.22
C CYS A 65 -6.64 -19.31 18.92
N ILE A 66 -6.21 -18.05 18.72
CA ILE A 66 -5.03 -17.47 19.39
C ILE A 66 -5.09 -17.71 20.92
N PRO A 67 -6.24 -17.52 21.61
CA PRO A 67 -6.37 -17.80 23.05
C PRO A 67 -6.20 -19.26 23.48
N GLU A 68 -5.97 -20.18 22.55
CA GLU A 68 -5.69 -21.59 22.83
C GLU A 68 -4.18 -21.89 22.84
N LEU A 69 -3.34 -20.96 22.35
CA LEU A 69 -1.89 -21.12 22.35
C LEU A 69 -1.32 -21.01 23.77
N SER A 70 -0.66 -22.07 24.24
CA SER A 70 0.06 -22.06 25.52
C SER A 70 1.51 -21.60 25.39
N TYR A 71 2.08 -21.08 26.48
CA TYR A 71 3.47 -20.65 26.52
C TYR A 71 4.45 -21.81 26.27
N GLU A 72 4.14 -23.01 26.77
CA GLU A 72 4.95 -24.21 26.53
C GLU A 72 4.95 -24.62 25.05
N SER A 73 3.79 -24.56 24.38
CA SER A 73 3.70 -24.84 22.95
C SER A 73 4.50 -23.83 22.13
N PHE A 74 4.43 -22.54 22.49
CA PHE A 74 5.25 -21.49 21.88
C PHE A 74 6.76 -21.76 22.05
N LEU A 75 7.22 -22.09 23.27
CA LEU A 75 8.62 -22.42 23.52
C LEU A 75 9.09 -23.67 22.78
N ASN A 76 8.23 -24.71 22.71
CA ASN A 76 8.53 -25.93 21.99
C ASN A 76 8.66 -25.67 20.49
N PHE A 77 7.78 -24.86 19.90
CA PHE A 77 7.87 -24.45 18.51
C PHE A 77 9.21 -23.76 18.21
N HIS A 78 9.60 -22.78 19.03
CA HIS A 78 10.88 -22.09 18.89
C HIS A 78 12.05 -23.07 19.00
N LYS A 79 12.08 -23.89 20.06
CA LYS A 79 13.16 -24.86 20.29
C LYS A 79 13.33 -25.87 19.14
N SER A 80 12.22 -26.27 18.52
CA SER A 80 12.23 -27.25 17.43
C SER A 80 12.59 -26.65 16.08
N LEU A 81 12.13 -25.43 15.76
CA LEU A 81 12.20 -24.89 14.39
C LEU A 81 13.20 -23.75 14.20
N TYR A 82 13.67 -23.08 15.27
CA TYR A 82 14.64 -21.96 15.17
C TYR A 82 16.11 -22.43 15.28
N HIS A 83 16.37 -23.73 15.12
CA HIS A 83 17.73 -24.26 15.11
C HIS A 83 18.46 -23.85 13.81
N PRO A 84 19.77 -23.52 13.81
CA PRO A 84 20.51 -23.16 12.60
C PRO A 84 20.47 -24.20 11.47
N SER A 85 20.36 -25.49 11.81
CA SER A 85 20.15 -26.58 10.83
C SER A 85 18.83 -26.49 10.05
N ASN A 86 17.89 -25.66 10.49
CA ASN A 86 16.61 -25.36 9.83
C ASN A 86 16.52 -23.87 9.42
N SER A 87 17.65 -23.15 9.46
CA SER A 87 17.69 -21.71 9.17
C SER A 87 18.38 -21.45 7.85
N TYR A 88 17.90 -20.42 7.15
CA TYR A 88 18.49 -19.90 5.94
C TYR A 88 19.07 -18.52 6.22
N ILE A 89 20.35 -18.31 5.92
CA ILE A 89 21.03 -17.02 6.13
C ILE A 89 21.39 -16.44 4.77
N TYR A 90 20.83 -15.27 4.47
CA TYR A 90 21.05 -14.54 3.23
C TYR A 90 21.82 -13.25 3.49
N LEU A 91 22.93 -13.05 2.79
CA LEU A 91 23.75 -11.84 2.83
C LEU A 91 23.79 -11.18 1.45
N TYR A 92 23.53 -9.87 1.40
CA TYR A 92 23.54 -9.10 0.15
C TYR A 92 24.22 -7.75 0.36
N GLY A 93 25.12 -7.39 -0.56
CA GLY A 93 25.74 -6.07 -0.62
C GLY A 93 27.23 -6.14 -0.94
N ASP A 94 27.83 -4.96 -1.07
CA ASP A 94 29.28 -4.79 -1.25
C ASP A 94 29.99 -4.86 0.11
N MET A 95 30.21 -6.09 0.59
CA MET A 95 30.84 -6.37 1.88
C MET A 95 31.91 -7.46 1.74
N ASP A 96 32.86 -7.50 2.68
CA ASP A 96 33.79 -8.62 2.78
C ASP A 96 33.04 -9.87 3.27
N MET A 97 32.68 -10.75 2.34
CA MET A 97 31.92 -11.97 2.65
C MET A 97 32.71 -12.93 3.53
N ALA A 98 34.04 -12.98 3.42
CA ALA A 98 34.85 -13.86 4.26
C ALA A 98 34.82 -13.38 5.73
N GLU A 99 34.93 -12.06 5.94
CA GLU A 99 34.77 -11.46 7.26
C GLU A 99 33.38 -11.75 7.85
N LYS A 100 32.31 -11.59 7.08
CA LYS A 100 30.94 -11.84 7.59
C LYS A 100 30.68 -13.30 7.92
N LEU A 101 31.19 -14.23 7.11
CA LEU A 101 31.08 -15.65 7.41
C LEU A 101 31.90 -16.05 8.65
N ASP A 102 33.08 -15.45 8.86
CA ASP A 102 33.91 -15.69 10.05
C ASP A 102 33.21 -15.20 11.34
N ILE A 103 32.54 -14.04 11.28
CA ILE A 103 31.72 -13.53 12.39
C ILE A 103 30.54 -14.46 12.67
N LEU A 104 29.80 -14.87 11.64
CA LEU A 104 28.65 -15.78 11.80
C LEU A 104 29.06 -17.11 12.43
N ASP A 105 30.19 -17.67 12.02
CA ASP A 105 30.73 -18.91 12.60
C ASP A 105 31.10 -18.71 14.07
N LYS A 106 31.96 -17.73 14.37
CA LYS A 106 32.52 -17.54 15.71
C LYS A 106 31.50 -17.11 16.76
N GLU A 107 30.59 -16.20 16.39
CA GLU A 107 29.68 -15.58 17.36
C GLU A 107 28.35 -16.34 17.50
N TYR A 108 28.00 -17.19 16.52
CA TYR A 108 26.67 -17.83 16.50
C TYR A 108 26.70 -19.31 16.11
N LEU A 109 27.05 -19.64 14.85
CA LEU A 109 26.81 -20.97 14.28
C LEU A 109 27.65 -22.07 14.95
N SER A 110 28.89 -21.78 15.35
CA SER A 110 29.76 -22.75 16.03
C SER A 110 29.28 -23.17 17.42
N SER A 111 28.29 -22.47 17.98
CA SER A 111 27.68 -22.81 19.28
C SER A 111 26.61 -23.91 19.19
N PHE A 112 26.31 -24.42 17.99
CA PHE A 112 25.27 -25.41 17.75
C PHE A 112 25.82 -26.70 17.15
N ASP A 113 25.34 -27.84 17.65
CA ASP A 113 25.54 -29.14 17.02
C ASP A 113 24.52 -29.33 15.89
N SER A 114 24.91 -30.01 14.81
CA SER A 114 23.96 -30.33 13.73
C SER A 114 22.86 -31.28 14.21
N ILE A 115 21.60 -30.94 13.89
CA ILE A 115 20.43 -31.78 14.15
C ILE A 115 19.64 -32.00 12.87
N LYS A 116 18.84 -33.07 12.85
CA LYS A 116 17.80 -33.26 11.83
C LYS A 116 16.49 -32.64 12.33
N VAL A 117 15.94 -31.71 11.55
CA VAL A 117 14.61 -31.12 11.79
C VAL A 117 13.64 -31.67 10.74
N ASP A 118 12.44 -32.05 11.16
CA ASP A 118 11.37 -32.53 10.27
C ASP A 118 10.40 -31.36 9.99
N SER A 119 10.78 -30.50 9.05
CA SER A 119 10.07 -29.26 8.68
C SER A 119 9.63 -29.25 7.21
N GLU A 120 9.84 -30.35 6.48
CA GLU A 120 9.54 -30.46 5.06
C GLU A 120 8.03 -30.30 4.80
N LEU A 121 7.69 -29.39 3.87
CA LEU A 121 6.33 -29.17 3.44
C LEU A 121 5.93 -30.20 2.37
N LYS A 122 4.73 -30.75 2.52
CA LYS A 122 4.21 -31.78 1.62
C LYS A 122 3.30 -31.19 0.58
N LEU A 123 3.27 -31.80 -0.60
CA LEU A 123 2.27 -31.52 -1.61
C LEU A 123 0.88 -31.94 -1.11
N GLN A 124 -0.09 -31.06 -1.28
CA GLN A 124 -1.51 -31.36 -1.18
C GLN A 124 -1.89 -32.35 -2.28
N THR A 125 -2.62 -33.40 -1.87
CA THR A 125 -3.14 -34.38 -2.83
C THR A 125 -4.24 -33.75 -3.69
N PRO A 126 -4.19 -33.92 -5.03
CA PRO A 126 -5.24 -33.43 -5.92
C PRO A 126 -6.63 -33.95 -5.59
N PHE A 127 -7.63 -33.08 -5.73
CA PHE A 127 -9.03 -33.44 -5.47
C PHE A 127 -9.61 -34.28 -6.61
N GLU A 128 -10.57 -35.15 -6.28
CA GLU A 128 -11.34 -35.92 -7.28
C GLU A 128 -12.41 -35.09 -8.00
N LYS A 129 -12.77 -33.93 -7.43
CA LYS A 129 -13.75 -32.99 -7.97
C LYS A 129 -13.56 -31.60 -7.35
N PRO A 130 -13.98 -30.53 -8.03
CA PRO A 130 -13.94 -29.19 -7.47
C PRO A 130 -14.74 -29.07 -6.16
N ILE A 131 -14.21 -28.32 -5.21
CA ILE A 131 -14.87 -27.99 -3.93
C ILE A 131 -15.68 -26.70 -4.10
N LYS A 132 -16.87 -26.61 -3.51
CA LYS A 132 -17.66 -25.36 -3.47
C LYS A 132 -18.07 -25.06 -2.05
N ILE A 133 -17.76 -23.86 -1.55
CA ILE A 133 -18.14 -23.40 -0.21
C ILE A 133 -18.79 -22.02 -0.24
N THR A 134 -19.59 -21.75 0.79
CA THR A 134 -20.17 -20.43 1.05
C THR A 134 -19.80 -19.99 2.46
N LYS A 135 -19.29 -18.77 2.58
CA LYS A 135 -18.87 -18.13 3.82
C LYS A 135 -19.47 -16.74 3.90
N LYS A 136 -19.39 -16.12 5.07
CA LYS A 136 -19.99 -14.81 5.32
C LYS A 136 -18.97 -13.81 5.83
N TYR A 137 -19.16 -12.55 5.46
CA TYR A 137 -18.40 -11.42 5.99
C TYR A 137 -19.36 -10.35 6.52
N GLY A 138 -18.87 -9.52 7.45
CA GLY A 138 -19.70 -8.49 8.09
C GLY A 138 -19.73 -7.19 7.31
N ILE A 139 -20.92 -6.58 7.22
CA ILE A 139 -21.13 -5.20 6.78
C ILE A 139 -21.90 -4.41 7.86
N THR A 140 -21.85 -3.08 7.81
CA THR A 140 -22.64 -2.18 8.68
C THR A 140 -24.14 -2.33 8.41
N ASN A 141 -24.98 -1.83 9.32
CA ASN A 141 -26.43 -1.94 9.17
C ASN A 141 -27.00 -1.10 8.00
N GLU A 142 -26.30 -0.04 7.62
CA GLU A 142 -26.69 0.91 6.58
C GLU A 142 -26.16 0.53 5.19
N GLU A 143 -25.16 -0.34 5.08
CA GLU A 143 -24.67 -0.88 3.79
C GLU A 143 -25.70 -1.82 3.14
N SER A 144 -25.65 -1.96 1.80
CA SER A 144 -26.53 -2.89 1.07
C SER A 144 -25.92 -4.30 1.00
N GLU A 145 -26.77 -5.32 1.12
CA GLU A 145 -26.40 -6.71 0.82
C GLU A 145 -26.52 -7.03 -0.68
N GLU A 146 -27.18 -6.15 -1.45
CA GLU A 146 -27.40 -6.33 -2.88
C GLU A 146 -26.10 -6.11 -3.67
N ASN A 147 -25.76 -7.06 -4.55
CA ASN A 147 -24.55 -7.01 -5.38
C ASN A 147 -23.28 -6.78 -4.55
N ALA A 148 -23.19 -7.38 -3.37
CA ALA A 148 -22.03 -7.24 -2.47
C ALA A 148 -21.35 -8.58 -2.18
N SER A 149 -21.69 -9.66 -2.90
CA SER A 149 -20.98 -10.94 -2.75
C SER A 149 -19.65 -10.94 -3.51
N PHE A 150 -18.72 -11.75 -3.04
CA PHE A 150 -17.51 -12.11 -3.77
C PHE A 150 -17.67 -13.53 -4.32
N LEU A 151 -17.25 -13.74 -5.55
CA LEU A 151 -17.17 -15.05 -6.17
C LEU A 151 -15.72 -15.30 -6.57
N SER A 152 -15.13 -16.42 -6.16
CA SER A 152 -13.81 -16.84 -6.67
C SER A 152 -13.84 -18.24 -7.26
N TYR A 153 -13.03 -18.45 -8.30
CA TYR A 153 -12.75 -19.76 -8.87
C TYR A 153 -11.24 -19.97 -8.94
N ASN A 154 -10.76 -20.96 -8.18
CA ASN A 154 -9.36 -21.11 -7.82
C ASN A 154 -8.83 -22.48 -8.27
N PHE A 155 -7.57 -22.53 -8.71
CA PHE A 155 -6.93 -23.74 -9.24
C PHE A 155 -5.53 -23.89 -8.65
N VAL A 156 -5.20 -25.06 -8.11
CA VAL A 156 -3.80 -25.40 -7.81
C VAL A 156 -3.10 -25.77 -9.12
N ILE A 157 -1.92 -25.23 -9.36
CA ILE A 157 -1.17 -25.49 -10.59
C ILE A 157 -0.30 -26.74 -10.41
N ASP A 158 0.99 -26.57 -10.18
CA ASP A 158 1.95 -27.65 -10.03
C ASP A 158 2.87 -27.25 -8.87
N THR A 159 4.18 -27.28 -9.04
CA THR A 159 5.14 -26.76 -8.05
C THR A 159 5.80 -25.47 -8.52
N CYS A 160 6.15 -24.60 -7.56
CA CYS A 160 6.98 -23.42 -7.82
C CYS A 160 8.36 -23.80 -8.39
N LEU A 161 8.83 -25.03 -8.13
CA LEU A 161 10.10 -25.54 -8.65
C LEU A 161 10.12 -25.69 -10.17
N ASP A 162 8.99 -25.60 -10.88
CA ASP A 162 9.00 -25.47 -12.34
C ASP A 162 9.17 -23.99 -12.74
N LYS A 163 10.41 -23.63 -13.11
CA LYS A 163 10.76 -22.27 -13.52
C LYS A 163 9.97 -21.75 -14.72
N GLU A 164 9.52 -22.64 -15.61
CA GLU A 164 8.73 -22.25 -16.78
C GLU A 164 7.30 -21.92 -16.38
N LEU A 165 6.65 -22.80 -15.59
CA LEU A 165 5.29 -22.56 -15.10
C LEU A 165 5.22 -21.33 -14.19
N TYR A 166 6.25 -21.12 -13.37
CA TYR A 166 6.37 -19.98 -12.47
C TYR A 166 6.18 -18.64 -13.21
N VAL A 167 6.77 -18.48 -14.40
CA VAL A 167 6.63 -17.26 -15.22
C VAL A 167 5.44 -17.34 -16.18
N ALA A 168 5.15 -18.52 -16.72
CA ALA A 168 4.08 -18.68 -17.72
C ALA A 168 2.70 -18.31 -17.16
N PHE A 169 2.39 -18.64 -15.91
CA PHE A 169 1.10 -18.29 -15.32
C PHE A 169 0.98 -16.81 -14.94
N GLN A 170 2.07 -16.11 -14.63
CA GLN A 170 2.07 -14.64 -14.53
C GLN A 170 1.69 -13.99 -15.87
N ILE A 171 2.21 -14.55 -16.98
CA ILE A 171 1.87 -14.08 -18.34
C ILE A 171 0.41 -14.40 -18.70
N ILE A 172 -0.08 -15.60 -18.37
CA ILE A 172 -1.49 -16.00 -18.60
C ILE A 172 -2.43 -15.10 -17.79
N GLU A 173 -2.12 -14.87 -16.52
CA GLU A 173 -2.88 -13.96 -15.66
C GLU A 173 -2.99 -12.58 -16.30
N ASN A 174 -1.86 -12.01 -16.73
CA ASN A 174 -1.83 -10.69 -17.30
C ASN A 174 -2.66 -10.59 -18.59
N ALA A 175 -2.48 -11.56 -19.50
CA ALA A 175 -3.14 -11.56 -20.80
C ALA A 175 -4.65 -11.85 -20.74
N LEU A 176 -5.13 -12.56 -19.72
CA LEU A 176 -6.55 -12.93 -19.59
C LEU A 176 -7.35 -12.02 -18.64
N LEU A 177 -6.72 -11.46 -17.61
CA LEU A 177 -7.42 -10.79 -16.51
C LEU A 177 -6.90 -9.39 -16.18
N VAL A 178 -5.59 -9.14 -16.23
CA VAL A 178 -5.01 -7.86 -15.74
C VAL A 178 -5.02 -6.77 -16.79
N ALA A 179 -4.64 -7.07 -18.04
CA ALA A 179 -4.58 -6.08 -19.10
C ALA A 179 -5.98 -5.45 -19.33
N PRO A 180 -6.12 -4.12 -19.47
CA PRO A 180 -7.38 -3.48 -19.86
C PRO A 180 -8.00 -4.16 -21.08
N GLY A 181 -9.23 -4.67 -20.93
CA GLY A 181 -9.95 -5.39 -22.00
C GLY A 181 -9.46 -6.80 -22.27
N ALA A 182 -8.66 -7.39 -21.36
CA ALA A 182 -8.31 -8.79 -21.41
C ALA A 182 -9.56 -9.66 -21.50
N VAL A 183 -9.49 -10.71 -22.32
CA VAL A 183 -10.68 -11.42 -22.84
C VAL A 183 -11.56 -12.00 -21.73
N LEU A 184 -10.97 -12.57 -20.68
CA LEU A 184 -11.73 -13.20 -19.60
C LEU A 184 -12.34 -12.15 -18.68
N MET A 185 -11.57 -11.12 -18.29
CA MET A 185 -12.09 -9.98 -17.54
C MET A 185 -13.26 -9.32 -18.28
N GLN A 186 -13.09 -8.98 -19.56
CA GLN A 186 -14.13 -8.29 -20.32
C GLN A 186 -15.39 -9.14 -20.49
N THR A 187 -15.25 -10.46 -20.69
CA THR A 187 -16.41 -11.35 -20.81
C THR A 187 -17.21 -11.40 -19.50
N LEU A 188 -16.55 -11.43 -18.35
CA LEU A 188 -17.22 -11.41 -17.05
C LEU A 188 -17.95 -10.09 -16.79
N LEU A 189 -17.33 -8.96 -17.14
CA LEU A 189 -17.96 -7.64 -17.05
C LEU A 189 -19.17 -7.50 -18.00
N ASP A 190 -19.03 -7.99 -19.24
CA ASP A 190 -20.10 -7.94 -20.25
C ASP A 190 -21.31 -8.79 -19.87
N GLU A 191 -21.07 -9.91 -19.19
CA GLU A 191 -22.10 -10.76 -18.60
C GLU A 191 -22.66 -10.17 -17.29
N GLY A 192 -22.11 -9.07 -16.76
CA GLY A 192 -22.55 -8.48 -15.50
C GLY A 192 -22.31 -9.38 -14.29
N LEU A 193 -21.24 -10.18 -14.31
CA LEU A 193 -20.82 -11.08 -13.23
C LEU A 193 -19.87 -10.36 -12.27
N GLY A 194 -20.32 -9.23 -11.72
CA GLY A 194 -19.52 -8.33 -10.89
C GLY A 194 -19.18 -7.01 -11.59
N THR A 195 -18.71 -6.03 -10.82
CA THR A 195 -18.30 -4.71 -11.35
C THR A 195 -16.79 -4.48 -11.30
N ASP A 196 -16.05 -5.32 -10.58
CA ASP A 196 -14.60 -5.32 -10.50
C ASP A 196 -14.13 -6.78 -10.53
N ILE A 197 -13.36 -7.12 -11.55
CA ILE A 197 -12.80 -8.46 -11.74
C ILE A 197 -11.32 -8.38 -11.41
N GLN A 198 -10.90 -9.25 -10.50
CA GLN A 198 -9.53 -9.34 -10.01
C GLN A 198 -9.00 -10.76 -10.24
N SER A 199 -7.69 -10.90 -10.15
CA SER A 199 -7.01 -12.19 -10.23
C SER A 199 -5.84 -12.20 -9.28
N MET A 200 -5.42 -13.41 -8.91
CA MET A 200 -4.20 -13.63 -8.14
C MET A 200 -3.52 -14.90 -8.66
N TYR A 201 -2.25 -14.79 -9.02
CA TYR A 201 -1.35 -15.93 -9.17
C TYR A 201 -0.29 -15.89 -8.07
N GLU A 202 -0.51 -16.69 -7.02
CA GLU A 202 0.41 -16.83 -5.90
C GLU A 202 1.43 -17.92 -6.25
N ASN A 203 2.69 -17.54 -6.44
CA ASN A 203 3.76 -18.43 -6.86
C ASN A 203 4.93 -18.54 -5.87
N GLY A 204 4.87 -17.86 -4.72
CA GLY A 204 5.85 -17.96 -3.64
C GLY A 204 5.64 -19.15 -2.68
N ILE A 205 4.69 -20.04 -2.98
CA ILE A 205 4.38 -21.23 -2.17
C ILE A 205 4.70 -22.53 -2.93
N LEU A 206 4.88 -23.63 -2.18
CA LEU A 206 5.27 -24.93 -2.75
C LEU A 206 4.42 -25.36 -3.96
N GLN A 207 3.10 -25.16 -3.88
CA GLN A 207 2.17 -25.39 -4.97
C GLN A 207 1.42 -24.11 -5.34
N PRO A 208 1.87 -23.38 -6.37
CA PRO A 208 1.23 -22.15 -6.81
C PRO A 208 -0.26 -22.33 -7.10
N TYR A 209 -1.06 -21.29 -6.89
CA TYR A 209 -2.46 -21.30 -7.28
C TYR A 209 -2.85 -20.07 -8.09
N PHE A 210 -3.87 -20.24 -8.93
CA PHE A 210 -4.45 -19.20 -9.77
C PHE A 210 -5.90 -18.95 -9.38
N SER A 211 -6.26 -17.70 -9.10
CA SER A 211 -7.60 -17.30 -8.69
C SER A 211 -8.18 -16.28 -9.66
N ILE A 212 -9.48 -16.44 -9.95
CA ILE A 212 -10.31 -15.49 -10.68
C ILE A 212 -11.39 -15.01 -9.72
N ILE A 213 -11.47 -13.71 -9.48
CA ILE A 213 -12.31 -13.12 -8.44
C ILE A 213 -13.24 -12.09 -9.07
N ALA A 214 -14.53 -12.15 -8.73
CA ALA A 214 -15.50 -11.11 -9.02
C ALA A 214 -15.98 -10.45 -7.72
N LYS A 215 -15.82 -9.13 -7.63
CA LYS A 215 -16.36 -8.28 -6.55
C LYS A 215 -17.68 -7.65 -7.00
N ASN A 216 -18.48 -7.28 -6.01
CA ASN A 216 -19.81 -6.71 -6.19
C ASN A 216 -20.72 -7.59 -7.06
N ALA A 217 -20.68 -8.90 -6.79
CA ALA A 217 -21.46 -9.91 -7.50
C ALA A 217 -22.67 -10.36 -6.66
N ARG A 218 -23.47 -11.27 -7.23
CA ARG A 218 -24.58 -11.93 -6.55
C ARG A 218 -24.23 -13.38 -6.28
N SER A 219 -24.54 -13.89 -5.09
CA SER A 219 -24.21 -15.28 -4.75
C SER A 219 -24.92 -16.30 -5.65
N GLU A 220 -26.11 -15.97 -6.16
CA GLU A 220 -26.85 -16.84 -7.08
C GLU A 220 -26.19 -16.97 -8.46
N ASP A 221 -25.30 -16.03 -8.84
CA ASP A 221 -24.57 -16.08 -10.10
C ASP A 221 -23.37 -17.03 -10.06
N ALA A 222 -23.03 -17.65 -8.92
CA ALA A 222 -21.83 -18.49 -8.78
C ALA A 222 -21.68 -19.59 -9.85
N ASP A 223 -22.75 -20.33 -10.16
CA ASP A 223 -22.70 -21.39 -11.18
C ASP A 223 -22.60 -20.83 -12.60
N ARG A 224 -23.11 -19.62 -12.81
CA ARG A 224 -23.00 -18.90 -14.08
C ARG A 224 -21.59 -18.35 -14.25
N PHE A 225 -21.01 -17.80 -13.19
CA PHE A 225 -19.63 -17.35 -13.13
C PHE A 225 -18.64 -18.45 -13.52
N THR A 226 -18.69 -19.61 -12.85
CA THR A 226 -17.84 -20.76 -13.19
C THR A 226 -18.03 -21.21 -14.65
N ARG A 227 -19.27 -21.23 -15.14
CA ARG A 227 -19.58 -21.65 -16.52
C ARG A 227 -19.00 -20.67 -17.54
N VAL A 228 -19.21 -19.37 -17.36
CA VAL A 228 -18.70 -18.32 -18.25
C VAL A 228 -17.17 -18.35 -18.28
N ILE A 229 -16.51 -18.53 -17.14
CA ILE A 229 -15.05 -18.74 -17.10
C ILE A 229 -14.65 -19.93 -17.96
N ARG A 230 -15.22 -21.12 -17.70
CA ARG A 230 -14.85 -22.34 -18.43
C ARG A 230 -15.11 -22.24 -19.92
N ASP A 231 -16.24 -21.65 -20.33
CA ASP A 231 -16.59 -21.51 -21.74
C ASP A 231 -15.70 -20.48 -22.44
N THR A 232 -15.33 -19.40 -21.75
CA THR A 232 -14.36 -18.42 -22.26
C THR A 232 -12.97 -19.05 -22.40
N LEU A 233 -12.49 -19.78 -21.39
CA LEU A 233 -11.20 -20.48 -21.45
C LEU A 233 -11.17 -21.52 -22.58
N LYS A 234 -12.24 -22.30 -22.78
CA LYS A 234 -12.34 -23.23 -23.94
C LYS A 234 -12.24 -22.50 -25.27
N LYS A 235 -12.90 -21.34 -25.38
CA LYS A 235 -12.81 -20.50 -26.58
C LYS A 235 -11.39 -20.00 -26.79
N VAL A 236 -10.73 -19.52 -25.74
CA VAL A 236 -9.32 -19.07 -25.78
C VAL A 236 -8.39 -20.20 -26.20
N VAL A 237 -8.53 -21.41 -25.66
CA VAL A 237 -7.70 -22.56 -26.08
C VAL A 237 -7.92 -22.90 -27.55
N LYS A 238 -9.18 -22.83 -28.03
CA LYS A 238 -9.53 -23.16 -29.41
C LYS A 238 -9.08 -22.10 -30.42
N GLU A 239 -9.23 -20.82 -30.08
CA GLU A 239 -9.00 -19.68 -30.98
C GLU A 239 -7.59 -19.09 -30.86
N GLY A 240 -6.90 -19.35 -29.75
CA GLY A 240 -5.62 -18.78 -29.39
C GLY A 240 -5.75 -17.51 -28.53
N ILE A 241 -4.77 -17.28 -27.67
CA ILE A 241 -4.60 -16.00 -26.96
C ILE A 241 -4.08 -14.95 -27.95
N ASP A 242 -4.42 -13.67 -27.75
CA ASP A 242 -3.78 -12.59 -28.48
C ASP A 242 -2.26 -12.62 -28.25
N LYS A 243 -1.51 -12.89 -29.32
CA LYS A 243 -0.05 -13.01 -29.29
C LYS A 243 0.61 -11.69 -28.87
N LYS A 244 -0.03 -10.55 -29.16
CA LYS A 244 0.45 -9.25 -28.72
C LYS A 244 0.28 -9.06 -27.22
N ALA A 245 -0.83 -9.52 -26.64
CA ALA A 245 -1.04 -9.52 -25.20
C ALA A 245 0.03 -10.37 -24.48
N LEU A 246 0.34 -11.55 -25.01
CA LEU A 246 1.42 -12.39 -24.47
C LEU A 246 2.78 -11.69 -24.52
N ARG A 247 3.14 -11.08 -25.66
CA ARG A 247 4.42 -10.35 -25.79
C ARG A 247 4.48 -9.12 -24.89
N ALA A 248 3.39 -8.38 -24.75
CA ALA A 248 3.28 -7.23 -23.85
C ALA A 248 3.47 -7.64 -22.38
N ALA A 249 2.82 -8.73 -21.95
CA ALA A 249 3.01 -9.29 -20.61
C ALA A 249 4.46 -9.75 -20.39
N ILE A 250 5.06 -10.50 -21.34
CA ILE A 250 6.45 -10.93 -21.27
C ILE A 250 7.41 -9.74 -21.15
N ASN A 251 7.23 -8.71 -21.99
CA ASN A 251 8.08 -7.52 -21.94
C ASN A 251 7.93 -6.77 -20.62
N SER A 252 6.70 -6.64 -20.08
CA SER A 252 6.46 -5.96 -18.81
C SER A 252 7.22 -6.62 -17.65
N PHE A 253 7.10 -7.95 -17.51
CA PHE A 253 7.79 -8.69 -16.45
C PHE A 253 9.30 -8.72 -16.65
N GLU A 254 9.79 -8.87 -17.89
CA GLU A 254 11.23 -8.78 -18.18
C GLU A 254 11.77 -7.37 -17.93
N PHE A 255 11.02 -6.31 -18.24
CA PHE A 255 11.42 -4.93 -17.99
C PHE A 255 11.59 -4.70 -16.49
N GLN A 256 10.60 -5.08 -15.67
CA GLN A 256 10.68 -4.98 -14.21
C GLN A 256 11.89 -5.76 -13.66
N TYR A 257 12.12 -6.97 -14.16
CA TYR A 257 13.27 -7.79 -13.80
C TYR A 257 14.61 -7.11 -14.11
N ARG A 258 14.74 -6.46 -15.27
CA ARG A 258 15.98 -5.75 -15.69
C ARG A 258 16.17 -4.40 -15.02
N GLU A 259 15.08 -3.66 -14.82
CA GLU A 259 15.06 -2.37 -14.13
C GLU A 259 15.52 -2.55 -12.68
N ALA A 260 15.04 -3.61 -12.03
CA ALA A 260 15.29 -3.90 -10.63
C ALA A 260 15.03 -2.68 -9.73
N ASP A 261 13.99 -1.91 -10.05
CA ASP A 261 13.48 -0.82 -9.22
C ASP A 261 12.20 -1.30 -8.53
N PHE A 262 12.31 -1.53 -7.23
CA PHE A 262 11.22 -2.02 -6.37
C PHE A 262 10.68 -0.90 -5.46
N GLY A 263 10.89 0.36 -5.85
CA GLY A 263 10.45 1.53 -5.09
C GLY A 263 11.19 1.66 -3.77
N SER A 264 10.45 1.67 -2.65
CA SER A 264 11.02 1.79 -1.30
C SER A 264 11.70 0.51 -0.81
N TYR A 265 11.49 -0.63 -1.47
CA TYR A 265 12.11 -1.89 -1.06
C TYR A 265 13.54 -1.99 -1.58
N PRO A 266 14.53 -2.31 -0.71
CA PRO A 266 15.89 -2.56 -1.15
C PRO A 266 15.97 -3.73 -2.12
N LYS A 267 16.78 -3.63 -3.18
CA LYS A 267 16.95 -4.71 -4.18
C LYS A 267 17.36 -6.03 -3.54
N GLY A 268 18.27 -5.98 -2.56
CA GLY A 268 18.72 -7.17 -1.83
C GLY A 268 17.60 -7.91 -1.11
N LEU A 269 16.63 -7.19 -0.54
CA LEU A 269 15.47 -7.82 0.09
C LEU A 269 14.64 -8.60 -0.94
N VAL A 270 14.31 -7.98 -2.07
CA VAL A 270 13.50 -8.62 -3.12
C VAL A 270 14.23 -9.82 -3.72
N TYR A 271 15.54 -9.72 -3.95
CA TYR A 271 16.32 -10.89 -4.40
C TYR A 271 16.37 -12.01 -3.37
N GLY A 272 16.46 -11.69 -2.07
CA GLY A 272 16.36 -12.67 -1.01
C GLY A 272 15.00 -13.37 -0.99
N LEU A 273 13.90 -12.61 -1.09
CA LEU A 273 12.55 -13.17 -1.18
C LEU A 273 12.38 -14.07 -2.41
N ASN A 274 12.83 -13.63 -3.59
CA ASN A 274 12.79 -14.46 -4.81
C ASN A 274 13.67 -15.72 -4.69
N ALA A 275 14.73 -15.70 -3.88
CA ALA A 275 15.50 -16.90 -3.59
C ALA A 275 14.66 -17.89 -2.78
N PHE A 276 13.93 -17.39 -1.77
CA PHE A 276 13.10 -18.21 -0.89
C PHE A 276 11.96 -18.92 -1.61
N ASP A 277 11.47 -18.39 -2.73
CA ASP A 277 10.45 -19.05 -3.56
C ASP A 277 10.87 -20.46 -4.03
N SER A 278 12.18 -20.73 -4.19
CA SER A 278 12.68 -22.09 -4.44
C SER A 278 13.49 -22.66 -3.28
N TRP A 279 14.25 -21.84 -2.55
CA TRP A 279 15.19 -22.31 -1.55
C TRP A 279 14.51 -23.03 -0.37
N LEU A 280 13.28 -22.64 -0.03
CA LEU A 280 12.48 -23.31 1.02
C LEU A 280 12.05 -24.73 0.64
N TYR A 281 12.16 -25.12 -0.63
CA TYR A 281 11.63 -26.37 -1.18
C TYR A 281 12.68 -27.19 -1.95
N ASP A 282 13.83 -26.60 -2.28
CA ASP A 282 14.97 -27.23 -2.94
C ASP A 282 16.27 -26.55 -2.45
N ASP A 283 16.92 -27.17 -1.46
CA ASP A 283 18.13 -26.64 -0.81
C ASP A 283 19.31 -26.43 -1.79
N GLU A 284 19.29 -27.10 -2.94
CA GLU A 284 20.38 -27.09 -3.93
C GLU A 284 20.20 -26.01 -5.02
N ASP A 285 19.03 -25.37 -5.12
CA ASP A 285 18.73 -24.41 -6.20
C ASP A 285 18.04 -23.11 -5.74
N PRO A 286 18.72 -22.27 -4.92
CA PRO A 286 18.18 -21.00 -4.44
C PRO A 286 18.13 -19.90 -5.52
N TYR A 287 18.71 -20.13 -6.71
CA TYR A 287 18.82 -19.11 -7.76
C TYR A 287 17.80 -19.29 -8.88
N ARG A 288 16.98 -20.34 -8.83
CA ARG A 288 16.02 -20.74 -9.86
C ARG A 288 15.18 -19.59 -10.40
N HIS A 289 14.59 -18.79 -9.51
CA HIS A 289 13.70 -17.68 -9.87
C HIS A 289 14.45 -16.34 -10.01
N ILE A 290 15.67 -16.25 -9.50
CA ILE A 290 16.54 -15.07 -9.69
C ILE A 290 17.09 -15.06 -11.12
N LEU A 291 17.49 -16.21 -11.67
CA LEU A 291 18.10 -16.31 -13.00
C LEU A 291 17.06 -16.44 -14.12
N ALA A 292 16.20 -15.44 -14.28
CA ALA A 292 15.03 -15.51 -15.16
C ALA A 292 15.28 -15.16 -16.65
N ASN A 293 16.48 -14.70 -17.02
CA ASN A 293 16.79 -14.26 -18.40
C ASN A 293 16.47 -15.31 -19.47
N GLU A 294 16.91 -16.56 -19.25
CA GLU A 294 16.65 -17.66 -20.19
C GLU A 294 15.17 -18.04 -20.22
N THR A 295 14.49 -17.96 -19.07
CA THR A 295 13.05 -18.21 -18.95
C THR A 295 12.27 -17.20 -19.79
N TYR A 296 12.54 -15.89 -19.70
CA TYR A 296 11.88 -14.90 -20.56
C TYR A 296 12.20 -15.08 -22.05
N ALA A 297 13.44 -15.42 -22.39
CA ALA A 297 13.81 -15.73 -23.77
C ALA A 297 13.05 -16.96 -24.31
N LEU A 298 12.80 -17.95 -23.46
CA LEU A 298 11.97 -19.11 -23.79
C LEU A 298 10.49 -18.73 -23.93
N MET A 299 9.94 -17.93 -23.00
CA MET A 299 8.56 -17.44 -23.07
C MET A 299 8.31 -16.68 -24.38
N ARG A 300 9.25 -15.84 -24.84
CA ARG A 300 9.16 -15.18 -26.15
C ARG A 300 9.07 -16.15 -27.32
N LYS A 301 9.90 -17.20 -27.33
CA LYS A 301 9.86 -18.23 -28.38
C LYS A 301 8.55 -19.00 -28.37
N LYS A 302 7.97 -19.21 -27.18
CA LYS A 302 6.71 -19.94 -26.96
C LYS A 302 5.46 -19.07 -27.17
N ALA A 303 5.58 -17.74 -27.14
CA ALA A 303 4.45 -16.82 -27.36
C ALA A 303 3.74 -17.09 -28.68
N ASP A 304 4.50 -17.40 -29.74
CA ASP A 304 3.96 -17.65 -31.07
C ASP A 304 3.55 -19.11 -31.34
N THR A 305 3.56 -19.97 -30.31
CA THR A 305 3.10 -21.37 -30.40
C THR A 305 1.75 -21.56 -29.70
N GLY A 306 1.33 -22.81 -29.46
CA GLY A 306 0.14 -23.16 -28.67
C GLY A 306 0.42 -23.40 -27.18
N TYR A 307 1.63 -23.08 -26.69
CA TYR A 307 2.08 -23.46 -25.35
C TYR A 307 1.20 -22.91 -24.23
N PHE A 308 0.81 -21.62 -24.29
CA PHE A 308 0.01 -21.01 -23.24
C PHE A 308 -1.42 -21.56 -23.23
N GLU A 309 -1.96 -21.86 -24.41
CA GLU A 309 -3.25 -22.51 -24.57
C GLU A 309 -3.23 -23.95 -24.00
N GLU A 310 -2.16 -24.71 -24.22
CA GLU A 310 -1.96 -26.04 -23.62
C GLU A 310 -1.93 -25.98 -22.08
N LEU A 311 -1.28 -24.95 -21.50
CA LEU A 311 -1.26 -24.76 -20.04
C LEU A 311 -2.65 -24.43 -19.48
N ILE A 312 -3.41 -23.56 -20.15
CA ILE A 312 -4.81 -23.27 -19.77
C ILE A 312 -5.65 -24.54 -19.82
N GLU A 313 -5.51 -25.33 -20.89
CA GLU A 313 -6.25 -26.58 -21.03
C GLU A 313 -5.91 -27.56 -19.90
N LYS A 314 -4.63 -27.74 -19.60
CA LYS A 314 -4.16 -28.66 -18.56
C LYS A 314 -4.58 -28.22 -17.15
N TYR A 315 -4.23 -27.00 -16.75
CA TYR A 315 -4.30 -26.59 -15.34
C TYR A 315 -5.56 -25.81 -14.96
N LEU A 316 -6.31 -25.24 -15.92
CA LEU A 316 -7.53 -24.48 -15.63
C LEU A 316 -8.81 -25.18 -16.13
N LEU A 317 -8.75 -25.92 -17.24
CA LEU A 317 -9.93 -26.62 -17.77
C LEU A 317 -10.04 -28.07 -17.28
N ASN A 318 -8.92 -28.81 -17.30
CA ASN A 318 -8.83 -30.23 -16.99
C ASN A 318 -8.16 -30.50 -15.63
N ASN A 319 -8.51 -29.69 -14.63
CA ASN A 319 -7.99 -29.76 -13.28
C ASN A 319 -9.11 -29.77 -12.23
N ASP A 320 -9.28 -30.91 -11.57
CA ASP A 320 -10.26 -31.08 -10.51
C ASP A 320 -9.76 -30.59 -9.15
N HIS A 321 -8.47 -30.30 -8.99
CA HIS A 321 -7.90 -29.62 -7.82
C HIS A 321 -8.20 -28.11 -7.87
N SER A 322 -9.48 -27.80 -7.74
CA SER A 322 -10.01 -26.45 -7.79
C SER A 322 -11.09 -26.21 -6.74
N SER A 323 -11.34 -24.94 -6.42
CA SER A 323 -12.39 -24.54 -5.49
C SER A 323 -13.19 -23.35 -6.01
N VAL A 324 -14.46 -23.28 -5.64
CA VAL A 324 -15.33 -22.11 -5.80
C VAL A 324 -15.70 -21.59 -4.41
N VAL A 325 -15.28 -20.36 -4.10
CA VAL A 325 -15.60 -19.72 -2.82
C VAL A 325 -16.61 -18.60 -3.07
N ILE A 326 -17.71 -18.64 -2.31
CA ILE A 326 -18.73 -17.58 -2.29
C ILE A 326 -18.64 -16.89 -0.94
N LEU A 327 -18.38 -15.59 -0.92
CA LEU A 327 -18.37 -14.78 0.30
C LEU A 327 -19.57 -13.85 0.29
N GLU A 328 -20.52 -14.07 1.19
CA GLU A 328 -21.78 -13.33 1.27
C GLU A 328 -21.75 -12.25 2.36
N PRO A 329 -22.30 -11.06 2.13
CA PRO A 329 -22.46 -10.05 3.17
C PRO A 329 -23.52 -10.50 4.20
N GLU A 330 -23.30 -10.19 5.48
CA GLU A 330 -24.31 -10.28 6.55
C GLU A 330 -24.27 -9.01 7.41
N LYS A 331 -25.38 -8.26 7.43
CA LYS A 331 -25.56 -7.10 8.31
C LYS A 331 -25.41 -7.49 9.78
N GLY A 332 -24.64 -6.71 10.52
CA GLY A 332 -24.50 -6.88 11.98
C GLY A 332 -23.74 -8.15 12.42
N LEU A 333 -23.11 -8.87 11.49
CA LEU A 333 -22.32 -10.07 11.83
C LEU A 333 -21.18 -9.76 12.81
N THR A 334 -20.52 -8.62 12.65
CA THR A 334 -19.45 -8.16 13.55
C THR A 334 -19.98 -8.02 14.98
N ALA A 335 -21.06 -7.26 15.18
CA ALA A 335 -21.69 -7.06 16.48
C ALA A 335 -22.15 -8.38 17.12
N LYS A 336 -22.75 -9.28 16.32
CA LYS A 336 -23.18 -10.61 16.78
C LYS A 336 -22.01 -11.49 17.25
N ASN A 337 -20.87 -11.43 16.55
CA ASN A 337 -19.69 -12.18 16.94
C ASN A 337 -19.03 -11.59 18.19
N ASP A 338 -19.04 -10.27 18.33
CA ASP A 338 -18.50 -9.60 19.52
C ASP A 338 -19.37 -9.90 20.75
N GLU A 339 -20.69 -9.97 20.62
CA GLU A 339 -21.59 -10.37 21.72
C GLU A 339 -21.35 -11.83 22.15
N LYS A 340 -21.17 -12.75 21.17
CA LYS A 340 -20.80 -14.14 21.49
C LYS A 340 -19.47 -14.23 22.24
N LEU A 341 -18.50 -13.38 21.89
CA LEU A 341 -17.22 -13.32 22.59
C LEU A 341 -17.41 -12.79 24.02
N LYS A 342 -18.20 -11.72 24.21
CA LYS A 342 -18.54 -11.19 25.54
C LYS A 342 -19.20 -12.26 26.41
N ASP A 343 -20.18 -13.00 25.87
CA ASP A 343 -20.84 -14.10 26.59
C ASP A 343 -19.87 -15.23 26.96
N LYS A 344 -18.93 -15.59 26.07
CA LYS A 344 -17.86 -16.57 26.34
C LYS A 344 -16.97 -16.09 27.49
N LEU A 345 -16.57 -14.81 27.49
CA LEU A 345 -15.71 -14.22 28.53
C LEU A 345 -16.42 -14.08 29.88
N ARG A 346 -17.71 -13.70 29.87
CA ARG A 346 -18.54 -13.69 31.08
C ARG A 346 -18.67 -15.08 31.69
N SER A 347 -18.97 -16.08 30.86
CA SER A 347 -19.06 -17.48 31.30
C SER A 347 -17.73 -18.00 31.85
N TYR A 348 -16.61 -17.59 31.24
CA TYR A 348 -15.27 -17.89 31.74
C TYR A 348 -15.04 -17.24 33.12
N LYS A 349 -15.35 -15.95 33.28
CA LYS A 349 -15.24 -15.24 34.57
C LYS A 349 -16.06 -15.92 35.67
N GLU A 350 -17.30 -16.32 35.37
CA GLU A 350 -18.18 -17.03 36.29
C GLU A 350 -17.67 -18.42 36.68
N SER A 351 -16.82 -19.03 35.85
CA SER A 351 -16.19 -20.32 36.15
C SER A 351 -14.97 -20.22 37.08
N LEU A 352 -14.42 -19.00 37.26
CA LEU A 352 -13.26 -18.77 38.10
C LEU A 352 -13.63 -18.69 39.59
N THR A 353 -12.78 -19.27 40.42
CA THR A 353 -12.82 -19.09 41.87
C THR A 353 -12.43 -17.67 42.27
N PRO A 354 -12.82 -17.19 43.47
CA PRO A 354 -12.35 -15.89 43.97
C PRO A 354 -10.83 -15.75 43.96
N GLU A 355 -10.10 -16.81 44.28
CA GLU A 355 -8.64 -16.85 44.25
C GLU A 355 -8.07 -16.72 42.83
N GLU A 356 -8.72 -17.32 41.83
CA GLU A 356 -8.31 -17.20 40.43
C GLU A 356 -8.61 -15.81 39.85
N ILE A 357 -9.71 -15.17 40.28
CA ILE A 357 -10.03 -13.77 39.92
C ILE A 357 -8.96 -12.83 40.48
N GLU A 358 -8.62 -12.95 41.76
CA GLU A 358 -7.56 -12.15 42.38
C GLU A 358 -6.20 -12.38 41.71
N LYS A 359 -5.90 -13.62 41.34
CA LYS A 359 -4.69 -13.94 40.59
C LYS A 359 -4.68 -13.26 39.22
N LEU A 360 -5.81 -13.25 38.48
CA LEU A 360 -5.88 -12.62 37.17
C LEU A 360 -5.67 -11.09 37.25
N ILE A 361 -6.22 -10.45 38.28
CA ILE A 361 -5.98 -9.03 38.56
C ILE A 361 -4.50 -8.80 38.84
N ALA A 362 -3.90 -9.57 39.76
CA ALA A 362 -2.48 -9.47 40.10
C ALA A 362 -1.55 -9.73 38.89
N ASP A 363 -1.89 -10.70 38.04
CA ASP A 363 -1.17 -10.98 36.80
C ASP A 363 -1.26 -9.81 35.80
N THR A 364 -2.44 -9.17 35.71
CA THR A 364 -2.66 -7.98 34.87
C THR A 364 -1.81 -6.82 35.36
N GLU A 365 -1.83 -6.53 36.67
CA GLU A 365 -0.99 -5.50 37.29
C GLU A 365 0.51 -5.79 37.10
N ALA A 366 0.94 -7.04 37.28
CA ALA A 366 2.34 -7.44 37.14
C ALA A 366 2.85 -7.39 35.69
N LEU A 367 1.96 -7.57 34.71
CA LEU A 367 2.28 -7.39 33.29
C LEU A 367 2.39 -5.91 32.95
N ARG A 368 1.42 -5.08 33.40
CA ARG A 368 1.46 -3.62 33.24
C ARG A 368 2.74 -3.04 33.86
N ALA A 369 3.08 -3.44 35.08
CA ALA A 369 4.32 -3.00 35.74
C ALA A 369 5.59 -3.39 34.95
N TYR A 370 5.61 -4.56 34.30
CA TYR A 370 6.73 -4.98 33.46
C TYR A 370 6.84 -4.18 32.16
N GLN A 371 5.70 -3.83 31.56
CA GLN A 371 5.66 -2.98 30.36
C GLN A 371 6.11 -1.54 30.65
N GLU A 372 6.02 -1.13 31.90
CA GLU A 372 6.44 0.19 32.40
C GLU A 372 7.84 0.19 33.02
N GLU A 373 8.47 -0.98 33.13
CA GLU A 373 9.81 -1.12 33.69
C GLU A 373 10.84 -0.58 32.69
N GLU A 374 11.66 0.37 33.12
CA GLU A 374 12.78 0.85 32.32
C GLU A 374 13.85 -0.24 32.22
N ASP A 375 14.42 -0.40 31.03
CA ASP A 375 15.55 -1.29 30.83
C ASP A 375 16.74 -0.86 31.69
N SER A 376 17.51 -1.82 32.18
CA SER A 376 18.72 -1.52 32.94
C SER A 376 19.76 -0.82 32.06
N GLU A 377 20.56 0.06 32.67
CA GLU A 377 21.66 0.76 31.98
C GLU A 377 22.64 -0.23 31.31
N GLU A 378 22.88 -1.39 31.93
CA GLU A 378 23.69 -2.48 31.37
C GLU A 378 23.06 -3.05 30.08
N ALA A 379 21.75 -3.31 30.08
CA ALA A 379 21.04 -3.82 28.91
C ALA A 379 21.07 -2.80 27.77
N VAL A 380 20.78 -1.53 28.06
CA VAL A 380 20.82 -0.44 27.07
C VAL A 380 22.22 -0.27 26.48
N ASN A 381 23.28 -0.37 27.30
CA ASN A 381 24.67 -0.23 26.85
C ASN A 381 25.22 -1.46 26.12
N SER A 382 24.54 -2.61 26.16
CA SER A 382 24.92 -3.81 25.40
C SER A 382 24.65 -3.68 23.88
N ILE A 383 23.75 -2.77 23.49
CA ILE A 383 23.38 -2.56 22.09
C ILE A 383 24.41 -1.64 21.41
N PRO A 384 25.11 -2.06 20.33
CA PRO A 384 26.09 -1.21 19.66
C PRO A 384 25.41 0.04 19.06
N LEU A 385 26.12 1.17 19.07
CA LEU A 385 25.63 2.45 18.54
C LEU A 385 26.72 3.13 17.71
N LEU A 386 26.32 3.63 16.54
CA LEU A 386 27.16 4.49 15.72
C LEU A 386 27.39 5.84 16.41
N LYS A 387 28.48 6.51 16.05
CA LYS A 387 28.73 7.88 16.49
C LYS A 387 28.18 8.86 15.47
N ILE A 388 27.83 10.07 15.90
CA ILE A 388 27.48 11.16 14.98
C ILE A 388 28.62 11.44 13.99
N SER A 389 29.88 11.22 14.40
CA SER A 389 31.05 11.35 13.52
C SER A 389 31.12 10.33 12.38
N ASP A 390 30.37 9.23 12.46
CA ASP A 390 30.29 8.21 11.41
C ASP A 390 29.31 8.62 10.29
N ILE A 391 28.53 9.68 10.52
CA ILE A 391 27.56 10.24 9.58
C ILE A 391 28.19 11.37 8.76
N LYS A 392 27.93 11.38 7.45
CA LYS A 392 28.34 12.50 6.56
C LYS A 392 27.64 13.80 6.97
N LYS A 393 28.37 14.91 7.02
CA LYS A 393 27.79 16.21 7.39
C LYS A 393 26.98 16.82 6.25
N GLU A 394 27.38 16.56 5.02
CA GLU A 394 26.79 17.14 3.83
C GLU A 394 25.51 16.39 3.43
N ALA A 395 24.49 17.15 3.05
CA ALA A 395 23.29 16.60 2.45
C ALA A 395 23.58 16.03 1.06
N ARG A 396 22.78 15.05 0.62
CA ARG A 396 22.89 14.52 -0.74
C ARG A 396 22.62 15.64 -1.75
N PRO A 397 23.53 15.91 -2.71
CA PRO A 397 23.36 16.96 -3.70
C PRO A 397 22.19 16.66 -4.66
N PHE A 398 21.87 17.63 -5.51
CA PHE A 398 20.94 17.48 -6.62
C PHE A 398 21.72 17.57 -7.92
N THR A 399 21.52 16.61 -8.81
CA THR A 399 22.18 16.56 -10.11
C THR A 399 21.14 16.75 -11.18
N TYR A 400 21.12 17.92 -11.82
CA TYR A 400 20.28 18.21 -12.97
C TYR A 400 20.87 19.35 -13.80
N LYS A 401 20.44 19.44 -15.05
CA LYS A 401 20.72 20.58 -15.92
C LYS A 401 19.41 21.17 -16.42
N GLU A 402 19.32 22.49 -16.34
CA GLU A 402 18.21 23.27 -16.87
C GLU A 402 18.45 23.65 -18.33
N ASP A 403 17.42 23.51 -19.15
CA ASP A 403 17.38 24.03 -20.52
C ASP A 403 15.97 24.57 -20.81
N ARG A 404 15.80 25.21 -21.97
CA ARG A 404 14.53 25.72 -22.45
C ARG A 404 14.33 25.52 -23.95
N ILE A 405 13.06 25.38 -24.33
CA ILE A 405 12.58 25.51 -25.70
C ILE A 405 11.47 26.55 -25.68
N ASP A 406 11.73 27.73 -26.24
CA ASP A 406 10.87 28.90 -26.08
C ASP A 406 10.56 29.17 -24.59
N GLU A 407 9.31 28.99 -24.17
CA GLU A 407 8.83 29.15 -22.79
C GLU A 407 8.78 27.84 -21.99
N VAL A 408 8.98 26.68 -22.64
CA VAL A 408 8.94 25.37 -21.99
C VAL A 408 10.26 25.11 -21.28
N ARG A 409 10.18 24.84 -19.97
CA ARG A 409 11.33 24.48 -19.12
C ARG A 409 11.61 22.99 -19.21
N LEU A 410 12.89 22.65 -19.29
CA LEU A 410 13.39 21.28 -19.36
C LEU A 410 14.35 21.00 -18.21
N LEU A 411 14.27 19.79 -17.65
CA LEU A 411 15.33 19.19 -16.83
C LEU A 411 15.87 17.93 -17.49
N THR A 412 17.18 17.75 -17.38
CA THR A 412 17.86 16.50 -17.71
C THR A 412 18.77 16.06 -16.56
N HIS A 413 18.78 14.77 -16.27
CA HIS A 413 19.58 14.16 -15.22
C HIS A 413 20.51 13.10 -15.81
N ASP A 414 21.83 13.30 -15.71
CA ASP A 414 22.84 12.30 -16.09
C ASP A 414 23.10 11.36 -14.90
N ILE A 415 22.30 10.30 -14.82
CA ILE A 415 22.34 9.28 -13.75
C ILE A 415 22.48 7.92 -14.41
N PHE A 416 23.26 7.00 -13.82
CA PHE A 416 23.36 5.65 -14.36
C PHE A 416 22.02 4.91 -14.23
N THR A 417 21.36 4.67 -15.36
CA THR A 417 20.01 4.07 -15.41
C THR A 417 19.96 2.68 -16.05
N ASN A 418 21.11 2.07 -16.32
CA ASN A 418 21.19 0.74 -16.96
C ASN A 418 20.45 0.64 -18.31
N GLY A 419 20.51 1.70 -19.13
CA GLY A 419 19.90 1.73 -20.47
C GLY A 419 18.39 2.01 -20.49
N ILE A 420 17.86 2.56 -19.40
CA ILE A 420 16.46 2.96 -19.27
C ILE A 420 16.38 4.50 -19.19
N GLY A 421 15.52 5.10 -20.01
CA GLY A 421 15.12 6.49 -19.90
C GLY A 421 13.82 6.64 -19.11
N TYR A 422 13.79 7.60 -18.19
CA TYR A 422 12.59 7.98 -17.44
C TYR A 422 12.14 9.36 -17.88
N LEU A 423 10.99 9.44 -18.53
CA LEU A 423 10.41 10.68 -19.04
C LEU A 423 9.24 11.10 -18.15
N THR A 424 9.21 12.37 -17.76
CA THR A 424 8.02 13.00 -17.16
C THR A 424 7.60 14.22 -17.95
N LEU A 425 6.41 14.19 -18.54
CA LEU A 425 5.75 15.36 -19.13
C LEU A 425 4.71 15.88 -18.14
N SER A 426 4.97 17.05 -17.56
CA SER A 426 4.25 17.60 -16.41
C SER A 426 3.54 18.90 -16.79
N PHE A 427 2.24 19.00 -16.52
CA PHE A 427 1.40 20.12 -16.89
C PHE A 427 0.82 20.81 -15.66
N ALA A 428 1.11 22.10 -15.48
CA ALA A 428 0.53 22.91 -14.40
C ALA A 428 -1.01 22.93 -14.46
N THR A 429 -1.65 22.84 -13.28
CA THR A 429 -3.11 22.81 -13.11
C THR A 429 -3.65 24.00 -12.28
N ASP A 430 -2.80 24.97 -12.00
CA ASP A 430 -3.05 26.18 -11.19
C ASP A 430 -4.23 27.04 -11.67
N LYS A 431 -4.59 26.92 -12.96
CA LYS A 431 -5.67 27.69 -13.61
C LYS A 431 -7.04 27.00 -13.57
N LEU A 432 -7.13 25.83 -12.92
CA LEU A 432 -8.39 25.11 -12.75
C LEU A 432 -9.23 25.67 -11.61
N GLY A 433 -10.54 25.66 -11.81
CA GLY A 433 -11.53 26.00 -10.79
C GLY A 433 -11.88 24.78 -9.93
N THR A 434 -12.57 25.01 -8.81
CA THR A 434 -13.00 23.94 -7.89
C THR A 434 -13.80 22.84 -8.60
N ASP A 435 -14.71 23.21 -9.50
CA ASP A 435 -15.55 22.26 -10.23
C ASP A 435 -14.77 21.40 -11.24
N ASP A 436 -13.57 21.83 -11.64
CA ASP A 436 -12.72 21.12 -12.58
C ASP A 436 -11.89 20.00 -11.91
N ILE A 437 -11.67 20.09 -10.58
CA ILE A 437 -10.80 19.16 -9.83
C ILE A 437 -11.30 17.72 -9.88
N LYS A 438 -12.61 17.50 -9.74
CA LYS A 438 -13.20 16.15 -9.85
C LYS A 438 -12.97 15.53 -11.23
N TYR A 439 -12.99 16.34 -12.29
CA TYR A 439 -12.71 15.88 -13.65
C TYR A 439 -11.21 15.66 -13.87
N LEU A 440 -10.34 16.45 -13.23
CA LEU A 440 -8.90 16.17 -13.18
C LEU A 440 -8.61 14.81 -12.52
N GLY A 441 -9.28 14.54 -11.38
CA GLY A 441 -9.23 13.25 -10.69
C GLY A 441 -9.77 12.09 -11.53
N MET A 442 -10.76 12.32 -12.40
CA MET A 442 -11.20 11.33 -13.39
C MET A 442 -10.19 11.13 -14.51
N LEU A 443 -9.61 12.20 -15.06
CA LEU A 443 -8.69 12.11 -16.20
C LEU A 443 -7.48 11.21 -15.90
N LYS A 444 -6.92 11.23 -14.68
CA LYS A 444 -5.81 10.33 -14.32
C LYS A 444 -6.19 8.84 -14.35
N ASN A 445 -7.48 8.52 -14.24
CA ASN A 445 -7.98 7.14 -14.25
C ASN A 445 -8.58 6.73 -15.60
N VAL A 446 -8.90 7.71 -16.48
CA VAL A 446 -9.55 7.46 -17.76
C VAL A 446 -8.55 7.46 -18.93
N LEU A 447 -7.57 8.37 -18.91
CA LEU A 447 -6.58 8.45 -19.98
C LEU A 447 -5.70 7.19 -20.00
N GLY A 448 -5.58 6.57 -21.17
CA GLY A 448 -4.93 5.26 -21.33
C GLY A 448 -5.82 4.05 -21.03
N MET A 449 -7.05 4.25 -20.53
CA MET A 449 -8.03 3.18 -20.24
C MET A 449 -9.24 3.18 -21.18
N VAL A 450 -9.28 4.09 -22.15
CA VAL A 450 -10.32 4.21 -23.18
C VAL A 450 -9.75 3.98 -24.57
N ASN A 451 -10.61 3.69 -25.54
CA ASN A 451 -10.21 3.64 -26.94
C ASN A 451 -9.61 4.98 -27.34
N THR A 452 -8.73 4.95 -28.32
CA THR A 452 -8.35 6.12 -29.09
C THR A 452 -8.91 5.99 -30.51
N GLU A 453 -8.77 7.02 -31.34
CA GLU A 453 -9.17 6.95 -32.75
C GLU A 453 -8.45 5.81 -33.50
N ASN A 454 -7.23 5.45 -33.08
CA ASN A 454 -6.38 4.47 -33.76
C ASN A 454 -6.29 3.11 -33.06
N PHE A 455 -6.61 3.02 -31.77
CA PHE A 455 -6.45 1.80 -30.97
C PHE A 455 -7.69 1.52 -30.12
N THR A 456 -8.05 0.25 -29.96
CA THR A 456 -8.86 -0.12 -28.81
C THR A 456 -8.04 0.05 -27.52
N TYR A 457 -8.67 0.25 -26.35
CA TYR A 457 -7.92 0.39 -25.08
C TYR A 457 -7.02 -0.84 -24.79
N ASN A 458 -7.45 -2.04 -25.17
CA ASN A 458 -6.63 -3.24 -25.08
C ASN A 458 -5.42 -3.19 -26.03
N GLN A 459 -5.63 -2.79 -27.28
CA GLN A 459 -4.54 -2.66 -28.25
C GLN A 459 -3.53 -1.57 -27.87
N LEU A 460 -4.02 -0.45 -27.33
CA LEU A 460 -3.18 0.63 -26.82
C LEU A 460 -2.31 0.13 -25.66
N PHE A 461 -2.93 -0.55 -24.68
CA PHE A 461 -2.20 -1.13 -23.56
C PHE A 461 -1.13 -2.13 -24.02
N ASN A 462 -1.48 -3.03 -24.96
CA ASN A 462 -0.54 -4.01 -25.50
C ASN A 462 0.61 -3.33 -26.27
N GLU A 463 0.32 -2.31 -27.11
CA GLU A 463 1.35 -1.56 -27.84
C GLU A 463 2.34 -0.87 -26.89
N ILE A 464 1.83 -0.20 -25.85
CA ILE A 464 2.65 0.47 -24.83
C ILE A 464 3.54 -0.54 -24.12
N ASN A 465 2.96 -1.61 -23.58
CA ASN A 465 3.70 -2.56 -22.73
C ASN A 465 4.56 -3.55 -23.52
N GLU A 466 4.38 -3.71 -24.83
CA GLU A 466 5.30 -4.46 -25.69
C GLU A 466 6.58 -3.66 -26.00
N ASN A 467 6.54 -2.33 -25.93
CA ASN A 467 7.63 -1.44 -26.37
C ASN A 467 8.23 -0.55 -25.27
N SER A 468 7.69 -0.60 -24.04
CA SER A 468 8.10 0.25 -22.93
C SER A 468 7.90 -0.46 -21.58
N GLY A 469 8.40 0.14 -20.50
CA GLY A 469 8.08 -0.23 -19.11
C GLY A 469 6.78 0.41 -18.59
N GLY A 470 5.96 0.97 -19.49
CA GLY A 470 4.67 1.57 -19.19
C GLY A 470 4.67 3.10 -19.27
N ILE A 471 3.46 3.64 -19.47
CA ILE A 471 3.15 5.08 -19.47
C ILE A 471 1.99 5.27 -18.51
N ARG A 472 2.15 6.16 -17.53
CA ARG A 472 1.18 6.35 -16.44
C ARG A 472 0.80 7.83 -16.32
N PRO A 473 -0.48 8.18 -16.51
CA PRO A 473 -0.97 9.48 -16.08
C PRO A 473 -1.06 9.53 -14.55
N GLY A 474 -0.80 10.69 -13.97
CA GLY A 474 -0.81 10.92 -12.54
C GLY A 474 -1.04 12.39 -12.20
N ILE A 475 -1.21 12.67 -10.91
CA ILE A 475 -1.27 14.03 -10.40
C ILE A 475 -0.28 14.13 -9.25
N SER A 476 0.62 15.10 -9.35
CA SER A 476 1.61 15.41 -8.33
C SER A 476 1.33 16.79 -7.75
N VAL A 477 1.65 16.97 -6.47
CA VAL A 477 1.58 18.27 -5.79
C VAL A 477 2.95 18.54 -5.16
N TYR A 478 3.58 19.61 -5.60
CA TYR A 478 4.86 20.12 -5.09
C TYR A 478 4.59 21.30 -4.18
N TYR A 479 5.31 21.43 -3.06
CA TYR A 479 4.97 22.42 -2.03
C TYR A 479 6.18 23.29 -1.74
N ASP A 480 5.96 24.59 -1.65
CA ASP A 480 7.00 25.53 -1.25
C ASP A 480 7.26 25.41 0.26
N ALA A 481 8.51 25.08 0.64
CA ALA A 481 8.85 24.95 2.05
C ALA A 481 8.85 26.29 2.80
N ALA A 482 8.99 27.43 2.12
CA ALA A 482 8.95 28.76 2.72
C ALA A 482 7.51 29.26 2.89
N ASP A 483 6.61 28.97 1.94
CA ASP A 483 5.23 29.48 1.89
C ASP A 483 4.19 28.36 1.74
N PRO A 484 3.53 27.93 2.83
CA PRO A 484 2.61 26.78 2.81
C PRO A 484 1.30 27.03 2.05
N GLU A 485 1.00 28.29 1.75
CA GLU A 485 -0.14 28.67 0.91
C GLU A 485 0.17 28.51 -0.58
N LYS A 486 1.45 28.29 -0.94
CA LYS A 486 1.90 28.03 -2.30
C LYS A 486 2.20 26.55 -2.51
N PHE A 487 1.56 25.99 -3.51
CA PHE A 487 1.83 24.66 -4.03
C PHE A 487 1.65 24.66 -5.54
N ASP A 488 2.36 23.78 -6.22
CA ASP A 488 2.29 23.56 -7.66
C ASP A 488 1.68 22.18 -7.89
N SER A 489 0.40 22.16 -8.29
CA SER A 489 -0.29 20.92 -8.65
C SER A 489 -0.19 20.70 -10.15
N ARG A 490 0.21 19.48 -10.54
CA ARG A 490 0.50 19.15 -11.94
C ARG A 490 -0.10 17.81 -12.34
N PHE A 491 -0.60 17.75 -13.57
CA PHE A 491 -0.97 16.50 -14.23
C PHE A 491 0.23 15.98 -15.02
N GLU A 492 0.63 14.74 -14.79
CA GLU A 492 1.90 14.22 -15.28
C GLU A 492 1.68 12.94 -16.09
N PHE A 493 2.46 12.78 -17.16
CA PHE A 493 2.68 11.49 -17.82
C PHE A 493 4.09 11.05 -17.51
N SER A 494 4.22 9.97 -16.74
CA SER A 494 5.51 9.32 -16.49
C SER A 494 5.64 8.10 -17.39
N ALA A 495 6.77 7.98 -18.08
CA ALA A 495 7.06 6.88 -18.98
C ALA A 495 8.45 6.30 -18.70
N LYS A 496 8.56 4.98 -18.82
CA LYS A 496 9.83 4.25 -18.72
C LYS A 496 10.08 3.55 -20.04
N VAL A 497 11.23 3.78 -20.66
CA VAL A 497 11.56 3.22 -21.98
C VAL A 497 13.01 2.83 -22.05
N PHE A 498 13.37 1.92 -22.95
CA PHE A 498 14.79 1.75 -23.30
C PHE A 498 15.30 3.03 -23.99
N SER A 499 16.60 3.28 -23.88
CA SER A 499 17.29 4.45 -24.43
C SER A 499 16.93 4.77 -25.89
N ASP A 500 16.73 3.75 -26.72
CA ASP A 500 16.41 3.87 -28.15
C ASP A 500 14.91 4.02 -28.44
N ARG A 501 14.07 4.21 -27.41
CA ARG A 501 12.60 4.24 -27.50
C ARG A 501 11.96 5.50 -26.89
N LEU A 502 12.73 6.57 -26.67
CA LEU A 502 12.18 7.83 -26.16
C LEU A 502 11.10 8.41 -27.08
N ASP A 503 11.31 8.35 -28.39
CA ASP A 503 10.35 8.78 -29.42
C ASP A 503 9.00 8.04 -29.31
N PHE A 504 9.04 6.74 -29.00
CA PHE A 504 7.85 5.93 -28.79
C PHE A 504 7.02 6.45 -27.60
N ALA A 505 7.66 6.83 -26.49
CA ALA A 505 6.95 7.41 -25.34
C ALA A 505 6.17 8.67 -25.73
N PHE A 506 6.82 9.61 -26.44
CA PHE A 506 6.17 10.82 -26.92
C PHE A 506 5.03 10.52 -27.90
N LYS A 507 5.22 9.55 -28.81
CA LYS A 507 4.19 9.12 -29.76
C LYS A 507 2.94 8.59 -29.04
N MET A 508 3.11 7.74 -28.03
CA MET A 508 2.00 7.16 -27.29
C MET A 508 1.33 8.17 -26.35
N ILE A 509 2.09 9.07 -25.71
CA ILE A 509 1.49 10.16 -24.92
C ILE A 509 0.67 11.09 -25.83
N ARG A 510 1.18 11.40 -27.04
CA ARG A 510 0.42 12.17 -28.04
C ARG A 510 -0.89 11.46 -28.40
N GLU A 511 -0.83 10.17 -28.74
CA GLU A 511 -2.03 9.35 -29.02
C GLU A 511 -3.04 9.45 -27.87
N ILE A 512 -2.63 9.19 -26.64
CA ILE A 512 -3.51 9.29 -25.46
C ILE A 512 -4.13 10.70 -25.34
N LEU A 513 -3.36 11.76 -25.55
CA LEU A 513 -3.83 13.13 -25.37
C LEU A 513 -4.77 13.61 -26.46
N THR A 514 -4.50 13.27 -27.72
CA THR A 514 -5.17 13.91 -28.86
C THR A 514 -6.31 13.09 -29.43
N THR A 515 -6.34 11.78 -29.22
CA THR A 515 -7.29 10.89 -29.90
C THR A 515 -8.11 10.02 -28.93
N SER A 516 -8.02 10.21 -27.62
CA SER A 516 -8.85 9.48 -26.64
C SER A 516 -10.35 9.69 -26.86
N VAL A 517 -11.09 8.59 -26.99
CA VAL A 517 -12.56 8.55 -27.20
C VAL A 517 -13.27 8.59 -25.85
N LEU A 518 -13.43 9.80 -25.30
CA LEU A 518 -14.12 10.02 -24.02
C LEU A 518 -15.65 9.84 -24.10
N THR A 519 -16.21 9.46 -25.25
CA THR A 519 -17.66 9.32 -25.46
C THR A 519 -18.15 7.89 -25.34
N ASP A 520 -17.28 6.93 -25.03
CA ASP A 520 -17.67 5.54 -24.77
C ASP A 520 -18.30 5.42 -23.38
N GLU A 521 -19.62 5.62 -23.30
CA GLU A 521 -20.37 5.62 -22.04
C GLU A 521 -20.31 4.28 -21.32
N LYS A 522 -20.29 3.15 -22.06
CA LYS A 522 -20.18 1.82 -21.47
C LYS A 522 -18.84 1.69 -20.76
N ARG A 523 -17.75 2.02 -21.46
CA ARG A 523 -16.40 1.94 -20.91
C ARG A 523 -16.21 2.86 -19.71
N LEU A 524 -16.76 4.08 -19.76
CA LEU A 524 -16.72 5.00 -18.63
C LEU A 524 -17.46 4.44 -17.40
N LYS A 525 -18.61 3.79 -17.59
CA LYS A 525 -19.35 3.15 -16.49
C LYS A 525 -18.55 2.01 -15.86
N GLU A 526 -17.89 1.19 -16.66
CA GLU A 526 -16.98 0.13 -16.16
C GLU A 526 -15.83 0.71 -15.33
N ILE A 527 -15.18 1.78 -15.83
CA ILE A 527 -14.09 2.44 -15.11
C ILE A 527 -14.60 3.00 -13.77
N VAL A 528 -15.78 3.62 -13.75
CA VAL A 528 -16.38 4.17 -12.52
C VAL A 528 -16.67 3.07 -11.50
N GLY A 529 -17.29 1.95 -11.90
CA GLY A 529 -17.57 0.83 -11.00
C GLY A 529 -16.31 0.18 -10.43
N MET A 530 -15.28 -0.01 -11.26
CA MET A 530 -13.97 -0.49 -10.83
C MET A 530 -13.30 0.49 -9.86
N LEU A 531 -13.32 1.80 -10.16
CA LEU A 531 -12.73 2.82 -9.29
C LEU A 531 -13.44 2.89 -7.93
N LYS A 532 -14.76 2.77 -7.90
CA LYS A 532 -15.54 2.71 -6.64
C LYS A 532 -15.06 1.56 -5.78
N SER A 533 -15.00 0.34 -6.34
CA SER A 533 -14.52 -0.87 -5.64
C SER A 533 -13.13 -0.69 -5.05
N ARG A 534 -12.17 -0.21 -5.85
CA ARG A 534 -10.77 -0.05 -5.43
C ARG A 534 -10.56 1.08 -4.42
N LEU A 535 -11.27 2.19 -4.56
CA LEU A 535 -11.21 3.28 -3.58
C LEU A 535 -11.83 2.85 -2.25
N GLN A 536 -12.95 2.13 -2.27
CA GLN A 536 -13.57 1.57 -1.06
C GLN A 536 -12.58 0.70 -0.28
N GLU A 537 -11.89 -0.22 -0.96
CA GLU A 537 -10.84 -1.07 -0.36
C GLU A 537 -9.67 -0.24 0.19
N GLN A 538 -9.19 0.76 -0.57
CA GLN A 538 -8.07 1.60 -0.17
C GLN A 538 -8.38 2.43 1.09
N LEU A 539 -9.60 2.98 1.19
CA LEU A 539 -9.99 3.84 2.31
C LEU A 539 -9.86 3.14 3.67
N LEU A 540 -10.14 1.83 3.74
CA LEU A 540 -10.05 1.04 4.97
C LEU A 540 -8.70 0.35 5.16
N SER A 541 -8.14 -0.29 4.12
CA SER A 541 -6.83 -0.96 4.21
C SER A 541 -5.72 0.01 4.63
N SER A 542 -5.83 1.27 4.19
CA SER A 542 -4.97 2.39 4.60
C SER A 542 -5.68 3.42 5.47
N GLY A 543 -6.59 2.98 6.36
CA GLY A 543 -7.45 3.84 7.18
C GLY A 543 -6.73 4.95 7.96
N HIS A 544 -5.51 4.68 8.45
CA HIS A 544 -4.67 5.70 9.10
C HIS A 544 -4.27 6.84 8.15
N GLN A 545 -3.94 6.54 6.88
CA GLN A 545 -3.61 7.57 5.89
C GLN A 545 -4.86 8.36 5.49
N THR A 546 -5.99 7.67 5.33
CA THR A 546 -7.29 8.29 5.04
C THR A 546 -7.69 9.27 6.14
N ALA A 547 -7.67 8.84 7.40
CA ALA A 547 -8.00 9.68 8.55
C ALA A 547 -7.04 10.87 8.69
N ALA A 548 -5.73 10.65 8.55
CA ALA A 548 -4.74 11.73 8.63
C ALA A 548 -4.82 12.72 7.45
N LEU A 549 -5.19 12.26 6.25
CA LEU A 549 -5.45 13.15 5.12
C LEU A 549 -6.68 14.01 5.37
N ARG A 550 -7.78 13.39 5.81
CA ARG A 550 -9.05 14.08 6.06
C ARG A 550 -8.91 15.12 7.18
N ALA A 551 -8.28 14.75 8.31
CA ALA A 551 -7.99 15.67 9.41
C ALA A 551 -7.17 16.89 8.96
N ARG A 552 -6.23 16.73 8.03
CA ARG A 552 -5.45 17.85 7.47
C ARG A 552 -6.21 18.68 6.45
N ALA A 553 -7.16 18.08 5.73
CA ALA A 553 -7.96 18.77 4.72
C ALA A 553 -8.79 19.93 5.30
N HIS A 554 -9.06 19.93 6.62
CA HIS A 554 -9.77 20.99 7.33
C HIS A 554 -9.03 22.33 7.35
N PHE A 555 -7.69 22.32 7.24
CA PHE A 555 -6.89 23.54 7.38
C PHE A 555 -5.83 23.74 6.28
N SER A 556 -5.39 22.67 5.61
CA SER A 556 -4.36 22.71 4.57
C SER A 556 -5.00 22.66 3.19
N LYS A 557 -4.81 23.72 2.39
CA LYS A 557 -5.30 23.80 1.01
C LYS A 557 -4.84 22.65 0.15
N SER A 558 -3.59 22.25 0.33
CA SER A 558 -2.99 21.21 -0.49
C SER A 558 -3.46 19.81 -0.06
N SER A 559 -3.64 19.57 1.25
CA SER A 559 -4.30 18.36 1.75
C SER A 559 -5.76 18.29 1.31
N ARG A 560 -6.46 19.43 1.26
CA ARG A 560 -7.82 19.54 0.72
C ARG A 560 -7.88 19.16 -0.76
N LEU A 561 -6.92 19.64 -1.55
CA LEU A 561 -6.81 19.23 -2.96
C LEU A 561 -6.55 17.72 -3.09
N SER A 562 -5.65 17.14 -2.29
CA SER A 562 -5.41 15.70 -2.28
C SER A 562 -6.66 14.89 -1.91
N ASP A 563 -7.43 15.34 -0.92
CA ASP A 563 -8.70 14.70 -0.53
C ASP A 563 -9.74 14.74 -1.68
N MET A 564 -9.83 15.86 -2.40
CA MET A 564 -10.68 15.99 -3.60
C MET A 564 -10.23 15.16 -4.81
N LEU A 565 -8.97 14.70 -4.84
CA LEU A 565 -8.37 13.93 -5.94
C LEU A 565 -8.25 12.43 -5.67
N SER A 566 -8.23 12.01 -4.40
CA SER A 566 -8.04 10.61 -4.02
C SER A 566 -8.56 10.23 -2.63
N GLY A 567 -9.07 11.18 -1.83
CA GLY A 567 -9.57 10.91 -0.48
C GLY A 567 -11.07 10.63 -0.43
N ILE A 568 -11.66 10.88 0.72
CA ILE A 568 -13.08 10.62 1.00
C ILE A 568 -13.96 11.45 0.05
N ASP A 569 -13.59 12.72 -0.19
CA ASP A 569 -14.35 13.58 -1.10
C ASP A 569 -14.36 13.08 -2.54
N PHE A 570 -13.21 12.58 -3.02
CA PHE A 570 -13.15 11.98 -4.34
C PHE A 570 -14.01 10.71 -4.41
N TYR A 571 -13.94 9.86 -3.39
CA TYR A 571 -14.76 8.65 -3.31
C TYR A 571 -16.26 8.98 -3.35
N ARG A 572 -16.73 9.96 -2.58
CA ARG A 572 -18.14 10.42 -2.60
C ARG A 572 -18.59 10.86 -4.00
N TYR A 573 -17.70 11.52 -4.74
CA TYR A 573 -17.98 11.87 -6.14
C TYR A 573 -18.10 10.63 -7.04
N ILE A 574 -17.19 9.65 -6.90
CA ILE A 574 -17.24 8.39 -7.66
C ILE A 574 -18.48 7.58 -7.32
N GLU A 575 -18.84 7.49 -6.05
CA GLU A 575 -20.03 6.82 -5.54
C GLU A 575 -21.32 7.41 -6.13
N LYS A 576 -21.45 8.75 -6.10
CA LYS A 576 -22.54 9.46 -6.78
C LYS A 576 -22.55 9.18 -8.28
N LEU A 577 -21.39 9.20 -8.92
CA LEU A 577 -21.25 8.99 -10.36
C LEU A 577 -21.63 7.57 -10.77
N ASP A 578 -21.30 6.57 -9.96
CA ASP A 578 -21.70 5.16 -10.16
C ASP A 578 -23.21 4.99 -10.06
N LYS A 579 -23.82 5.55 -9.00
CA LYS A 579 -25.26 5.48 -8.73
C LYS A 579 -26.12 6.17 -9.79
N ASP A 580 -25.74 7.40 -10.17
CA ASP A 580 -26.50 8.25 -11.09
C ASP A 580 -25.81 8.41 -12.46
N PHE A 581 -25.04 7.39 -12.90
CA PHE A 581 -24.21 7.48 -14.11
C PHE A 581 -24.95 8.01 -15.33
N ASP A 582 -26.17 7.51 -15.60
CA ASP A 582 -26.96 7.93 -16.76
C ASP A 582 -27.33 9.41 -16.74
N LYS A 583 -27.46 10.03 -15.56
CA LYS A 583 -27.73 11.47 -15.40
C LYS A 583 -26.45 12.29 -15.44
N GLU A 584 -25.35 11.77 -14.91
CA GLU A 584 -24.10 12.51 -14.72
C GLU A 584 -23.13 12.39 -15.93
N LYS A 585 -23.28 11.36 -16.78
CA LYS A 585 -22.33 11.04 -17.87
C LYS A 585 -22.06 12.19 -18.84
N THR A 586 -23.07 12.97 -19.21
CA THR A 586 -22.87 14.12 -20.11
C THR A 586 -21.96 15.17 -19.47
N GLY A 587 -22.22 15.51 -18.20
CA GLY A 587 -21.40 16.45 -17.43
C GLY A 587 -19.98 15.92 -17.18
N LEU A 588 -19.82 14.60 -16.98
CA LEU A 588 -18.52 13.95 -16.89
C LEU A 588 -17.71 14.13 -18.18
N ILE A 589 -18.28 13.78 -19.33
CA ILE A 589 -17.60 13.81 -20.63
C ILE A 589 -17.20 15.25 -21.00
N GLU A 590 -18.15 16.19 -20.89
CA GLU A 590 -17.89 17.60 -21.18
C GLU A 590 -16.90 18.22 -20.20
N GLY A 591 -16.99 17.86 -18.92
CA GLY A 591 -16.07 18.25 -17.87
C GLY A 591 -14.64 17.81 -18.14
N MET A 592 -14.44 16.53 -18.48
CA MET A 592 -13.13 16.00 -18.83
C MET A 592 -12.55 16.71 -20.07
N LYS A 593 -13.31 16.85 -21.16
CA LYS A 593 -12.85 17.55 -22.38
C LYS A 593 -12.45 19.00 -22.09
N ARG A 594 -13.24 19.71 -21.29
CA ARG A 594 -12.91 21.07 -20.85
C ARG A 594 -11.61 21.09 -20.03
N CYS A 595 -11.44 20.17 -19.09
CA CYS A 595 -10.20 20.06 -18.32
C CYS A 595 -8.99 19.76 -19.21
N MET A 596 -9.11 18.85 -20.18
CA MET A 596 -8.03 18.57 -21.14
C MET A 596 -7.59 19.83 -21.88
N ASN A 597 -8.56 20.64 -22.37
CA ASN A 597 -8.27 21.90 -23.06
C ASN A 597 -7.54 22.92 -22.18
N LYS A 598 -7.88 23.00 -20.88
CA LYS A 598 -7.25 23.92 -19.92
C LYS A 598 -5.85 23.47 -19.49
N VAL A 599 -5.62 22.16 -19.35
CA VAL A 599 -4.40 21.59 -18.77
C VAL A 599 -3.31 21.34 -19.82
N PHE A 600 -3.63 20.65 -20.92
CA PHE A 600 -2.64 20.14 -21.88
C PHE A 600 -2.23 21.20 -22.90
N ARG A 601 -1.48 22.20 -22.42
CA ARG A 601 -1.11 23.40 -23.17
C ARG A 601 0.39 23.69 -23.04
N LYS A 602 0.97 24.34 -24.05
CA LYS A 602 2.42 24.64 -24.08
C LYS A 602 2.85 25.48 -22.89
N GLU A 603 2.06 26.48 -22.51
CA GLU A 603 2.34 27.37 -21.38
C GLU A 603 2.26 26.69 -20.00
N ASN A 604 1.69 25.49 -19.93
CA ASN A 604 1.63 24.70 -18.69
C ASN A 604 2.70 23.60 -18.66
N LEU A 605 3.38 23.31 -19.78
CA LEU A 605 4.29 22.18 -19.92
C LEU A 605 5.65 22.42 -19.25
N PHE A 606 6.09 21.41 -18.53
CA PHE A 606 7.43 21.18 -18.03
C PHE A 606 7.82 19.75 -18.39
N ALA A 607 9.06 19.53 -18.84
CA ALA A 607 9.52 18.19 -19.20
C ALA A 607 10.79 17.84 -18.42
N ASP A 608 10.84 16.61 -17.91
CA ASP A 608 11.97 16.06 -17.18
C ASP A 608 12.41 14.73 -17.79
N TYR A 609 13.71 14.49 -17.84
CA TYR A 609 14.28 13.26 -18.40
C TYR A 609 15.52 12.78 -17.65
N ILE A 610 15.48 11.52 -17.20
CA ILE A 610 16.56 10.86 -16.45
C ILE A 610 17.14 9.72 -17.28
N GLU A 611 18.43 9.79 -17.59
CA GLU A 611 19.14 8.74 -18.34
C GLU A 611 20.67 8.90 -18.21
N THR A 612 21.42 7.80 -18.35
CA THR A 612 22.85 7.86 -18.64
C THR A 612 23.10 8.64 -19.94
N GLY A 613 23.81 9.76 -19.86
CA GLY A 613 24.11 10.60 -21.02
C GLY A 613 22.90 11.35 -21.58
N ALA A 614 21.90 11.66 -20.75
CA ALA A 614 20.64 12.33 -21.13
C ALA A 614 20.81 13.57 -22.05
N GLU A 615 21.90 14.32 -21.90
CA GLU A 615 22.19 15.51 -22.72
C GLU A 615 22.40 15.21 -24.22
N ASN A 616 22.79 13.99 -24.55
CA ASN A 616 23.05 13.56 -25.94
C ASN A 616 21.83 12.90 -26.60
N SER A 617 20.70 12.84 -25.89
CA SER A 617 19.46 12.26 -26.39
C SER A 617 18.70 13.21 -27.32
N ASP A 618 17.69 12.66 -28.02
CA ASP A 618 16.73 13.44 -28.82
C ASP A 618 15.64 14.12 -27.97
N PHE A 619 15.78 14.15 -26.64
CA PHE A 619 14.75 14.69 -25.74
C PHE A 619 14.29 16.11 -26.12
N LYS A 620 15.23 17.02 -26.40
CA LYS A 620 14.91 18.42 -26.73
C LYS A 620 14.13 18.53 -28.05
N SER A 621 14.51 17.79 -29.09
CA SER A 621 13.80 17.81 -30.37
C SER A 621 12.40 17.21 -30.22
N LEU A 622 12.28 16.10 -29.47
CA LEU A 622 11.00 15.45 -29.21
C LEU A 622 10.03 16.33 -28.42
N VAL A 623 10.49 17.05 -27.39
CA VAL A 623 9.64 18.01 -26.65
C VAL A 623 9.16 19.14 -27.57
N LYS A 624 10.04 19.66 -28.44
CA LYS A 624 9.67 20.71 -29.40
C LYS A 624 8.56 20.23 -30.33
N ASP A 625 8.69 19.03 -30.89
CA ASP A 625 7.71 18.47 -31.82
C ASP A 625 6.40 18.11 -31.09
N PHE A 626 6.49 17.66 -29.85
CA PHE A 626 5.33 17.38 -29.00
C PHE A 626 4.50 18.63 -28.69
N CYS A 627 5.12 19.79 -28.52
CA CYS A 627 4.39 21.05 -28.31
C CYS A 627 3.38 21.35 -29.42
N GLY A 628 3.61 20.87 -30.66
CA GLY A 628 2.72 21.09 -31.79
C GLY A 628 1.37 20.39 -31.72
N CYS A 629 1.17 19.45 -30.78
CA CYS A 629 -0.10 18.74 -30.60
C CYS A 629 -0.94 19.24 -29.40
N LEU A 630 -0.44 20.22 -28.65
CA LEU A 630 -1.10 20.76 -27.46
C LEU A 630 -2.16 21.80 -27.82
N TYR A 631 -3.12 22.01 -26.90
CA TYR A 631 -4.21 22.98 -27.11
C TYR A 631 -3.71 24.44 -27.07
N ASP A 632 -4.23 25.27 -27.98
CA ASP A 632 -3.91 26.70 -28.11
C ASP A 632 -5.15 27.63 -28.12
N GLY A 633 -6.37 27.09 -28.20
CA GLY A 633 -7.62 27.86 -28.20
C GLY A 633 -7.94 28.57 -26.88
N GLU A 634 -8.77 29.62 -26.92
CA GLU A 634 -9.15 30.39 -25.72
C GLU A 634 -9.89 29.53 -24.67
N TYR A 635 -9.63 29.81 -23.39
CA TYR A 635 -10.34 29.20 -22.27
C TYR A 635 -10.54 30.18 -21.12
N GLU A 636 -11.59 29.97 -20.33
CA GLU A 636 -11.85 30.75 -19.14
C GLU A 636 -10.91 30.33 -18.00
N ARG A 637 -10.16 31.31 -17.48
CA ARG A 637 -9.33 31.13 -16.30
C ARG A 637 -10.19 31.19 -15.06
N THR A 638 -10.10 30.15 -14.25
CA THR A 638 -10.83 29.98 -13.01
C THR A 638 -9.85 29.89 -11.85
N GLN A 639 -10.30 30.16 -10.64
CA GLN A 639 -9.48 30.05 -9.44
C GLN A 639 -10.02 28.93 -8.55
N LEU A 640 -9.10 28.09 -8.08
CA LEU A 640 -9.41 27.09 -7.07
C LEU A 640 -9.83 27.77 -5.76
N LYS A 641 -11.05 27.44 -5.31
CA LYS A 641 -11.61 27.88 -4.03
C LYS A 641 -11.93 26.65 -3.18
N PHE A 642 -11.47 26.66 -1.95
CA PHE A 642 -11.77 25.60 -1.00
C PHE A 642 -12.97 25.98 -0.15
N LEU A 643 -13.96 25.09 -0.11
CA LEU A 643 -15.05 25.20 0.86
C LEU A 643 -14.56 24.73 2.23
N PRO A 644 -14.98 25.39 3.32
CA PRO A 644 -14.69 24.92 4.67
C PRO A 644 -15.27 23.52 4.88
N LEU A 645 -14.53 22.69 5.62
CA LEU A 645 -15.02 21.42 6.15
C LEU A 645 -15.34 21.56 7.64
N GLU A 646 -16.19 20.69 8.15
CA GLU A 646 -16.34 20.46 9.60
C GLU A 646 -15.02 19.95 10.17
N LYS A 647 -14.74 20.20 11.46
CA LYS A 647 -13.40 19.94 12.01
C LYS A 647 -13.28 18.56 12.64
N ARG A 648 -14.37 18.01 13.16
CA ARG A 648 -14.39 16.73 13.89
C ARG A 648 -15.34 15.76 13.23
N GLU A 649 -14.81 14.78 12.51
CA GLU A 649 -15.60 13.82 11.74
C GLU A 649 -15.37 12.37 12.21
N GLY A 650 -16.45 11.60 12.31
CA GLY A 650 -16.45 10.16 12.58
C GLY A 650 -17.02 9.37 11.41
N TYR A 651 -16.28 8.39 10.90
CA TYR A 651 -16.68 7.53 9.80
C TYR A 651 -16.86 6.08 10.26
N LYS A 652 -18.09 5.57 10.14
CA LYS A 652 -18.49 4.22 10.53
C LYS A 652 -18.10 3.19 9.46
N SER A 653 -17.65 2.02 9.88
CA SER A 653 -17.30 0.88 9.05
C SER A 653 -17.58 -0.43 9.80
N ALA A 654 -17.51 -1.57 9.10
CA ALA A 654 -17.63 -2.90 9.72
C ALA A 654 -16.36 -3.37 10.45
N SER A 655 -15.36 -2.49 10.60
CA SER A 655 -14.07 -2.77 11.25
C SER A 655 -14.21 -3.03 12.75
N LYS A 656 -13.37 -3.92 13.30
CA LYS A 656 -13.22 -4.14 14.75
C LYS A 656 -12.21 -3.22 15.44
N VAL A 657 -11.56 -2.36 14.67
CA VAL A 657 -10.49 -1.46 15.10
C VAL A 657 -10.69 -0.08 14.52
N GLN A 658 -10.06 0.91 15.15
CA GLN A 658 -10.16 2.32 14.83
C GLN A 658 -8.87 2.84 14.19
N TYR A 659 -9.00 3.94 13.46
CA TYR A 659 -7.92 4.78 12.94
C TYR A 659 -8.18 6.20 13.41
N VAL A 660 -7.54 6.59 14.51
CA VAL A 660 -7.79 7.86 15.19
C VAL A 660 -6.75 8.87 14.75
N ALA A 661 -7.14 9.97 14.12
CA ALA A 661 -6.24 11.04 13.70
C ALA A 661 -6.58 12.40 14.32
N SER A 662 -5.55 13.12 14.78
CA SER A 662 -5.62 14.53 15.19
C SER A 662 -4.56 15.33 14.44
N ALA A 663 -4.90 16.52 13.95
CA ALA A 663 -4.01 17.32 13.13
C ALA A 663 -4.04 18.82 13.46
N GLY A 664 -2.93 19.50 13.21
CA GLY A 664 -2.78 20.95 13.42
C GLY A 664 -1.76 21.57 12.49
N ASP A 665 -1.64 22.90 12.56
CA ASP A 665 -0.71 23.71 11.78
C ASP A 665 0.13 24.62 12.68
N PHE A 666 1.44 24.34 12.80
CA PHE A 666 2.31 25.09 13.70
C PHE A 666 2.60 26.50 13.14
N ARG A 667 2.52 26.71 11.83
CA ARG A 667 2.77 28.01 11.21
C ARG A 667 1.63 28.98 11.50
N LYS A 668 0.39 28.49 11.52
CA LYS A 668 -0.77 29.30 11.95
C LYS A 668 -0.68 29.74 13.40
N ALA A 669 0.01 28.96 14.24
CA ALA A 669 0.34 29.32 15.63
C ALA A 669 1.58 30.22 15.76
N GLY A 670 2.21 30.63 14.65
CA GLY A 670 3.36 31.55 14.63
C GLY A 670 4.73 30.87 14.74
N PHE A 671 4.79 29.55 14.64
CA PHE A 671 6.04 28.80 14.71
C PHE A 671 6.68 28.57 13.33
N LEU A 672 8.01 28.39 13.31
CA LEU A 672 8.80 28.13 12.10
C LEU A 672 9.25 26.67 12.04
N TYR A 673 9.46 26.16 10.83
CA TYR A 673 10.00 24.82 10.63
C TYR A 673 11.47 24.75 11.08
N THR A 674 11.84 23.62 11.68
CA THR A 674 13.22 23.26 12.03
C THR A 674 13.45 21.76 11.83
N GLY A 675 14.68 21.37 11.47
CA GLY A 675 15.14 19.98 11.39
C GLY A 675 14.96 19.20 12.70
N ALA A 676 14.94 19.86 13.86
CA ALA A 676 14.66 19.21 15.16
C ALA A 676 13.31 18.48 15.19
N LEU A 677 12.32 18.91 14.39
CA LEU A 677 11.04 18.19 14.23
C LEU A 677 11.20 16.77 13.68
N ARG A 678 12.26 16.50 12.90
CA ARG A 678 12.57 15.14 12.43
C ARG A 678 13.07 14.25 13.56
N VAL A 679 13.88 14.81 14.46
CA VAL A 679 14.34 14.10 15.67
C VAL A 679 13.16 13.85 16.60
N LEU A 680 12.30 14.87 16.80
CA LEU A 680 11.06 14.72 17.57
C LEU A 680 10.13 13.63 17.02
N LYS A 681 9.98 13.52 15.69
CA LYS A 681 9.21 12.44 15.07
C LYS A 681 9.71 11.06 15.50
N VAL A 682 11.03 10.88 15.50
CA VAL A 682 11.68 9.61 15.90
C VAL A 682 11.46 9.35 17.38
N ILE A 683 11.65 10.36 18.23
CA ILE A 683 11.39 10.27 19.68
C ILE A 683 9.94 9.83 19.94
N LEU A 684 8.96 10.54 19.38
CA LEU A 684 7.55 10.21 19.58
C LEU A 684 7.20 8.81 19.06
N GLY A 685 7.79 8.41 17.92
CA GLY A 685 7.48 7.14 17.24
C GLY A 685 8.12 5.90 17.86
N TYR A 686 9.20 6.05 18.65
CA TYR A 686 9.87 4.94 19.34
C TYR A 686 9.75 4.98 20.86
N ASP A 687 9.25 6.08 21.41
CA ASP A 687 9.00 6.25 22.84
C ASP A 687 7.53 6.59 23.08
N TYR A 688 7.17 7.86 23.28
CA TYR A 688 5.87 8.23 23.85
C TYR A 688 4.64 7.62 23.15
N LEU A 689 4.50 7.76 21.83
CA LEU A 689 3.33 7.21 21.12
C LEU A 689 3.41 5.68 21.05
N TRP A 690 4.60 5.13 20.82
CA TRP A 690 4.81 3.68 20.80
C TRP A 690 4.39 3.04 22.12
N ASN A 691 4.88 3.57 23.23
CA ASN A 691 4.62 3.07 24.56
C ASN A 691 3.14 3.26 24.94
N ASN A 692 2.56 4.44 24.73
CA ASN A 692 1.21 4.71 25.23
C ASN A 692 0.10 4.19 24.31
N VAL A 693 0.26 4.28 22.98
CA VAL A 693 -0.77 3.88 22.01
C VAL A 693 -0.64 2.40 21.66
N ARG A 694 0.59 1.90 21.40
CA ARG A 694 0.81 0.50 21.01
C ARG A 694 1.01 -0.42 22.21
N VAL A 695 2.02 -0.21 23.05
CA VAL A 695 2.35 -1.15 24.14
C VAL A 695 1.25 -1.19 25.20
N LYS A 696 0.88 -0.02 25.75
CA LYS A 696 -0.16 0.11 26.80
C LYS A 696 -1.58 0.18 26.26
N GLY A 697 -1.74 0.68 25.03
CA GLY A 697 -3.04 0.87 24.38
C GLY A 697 -3.50 -0.34 23.57
N GLY A 698 -2.59 -1.24 23.18
CA GLY A 698 -2.90 -2.42 22.38
C GLY A 698 -3.13 -2.15 20.90
N ALA A 699 -2.92 -0.92 20.41
CA ALA A 699 -2.97 -0.63 18.98
C ALA A 699 -1.82 -1.32 18.25
N TYR A 700 -2.03 -1.71 16.99
CA TYR A 700 -0.95 -2.29 16.20
C TYR A 700 0.15 -1.28 15.87
N GLY A 701 -0.21 0.00 15.69
CA GLY A 701 0.80 1.03 15.46
C GLY A 701 0.28 2.44 15.66
N CYS A 702 1.22 3.37 15.60
CA CYS A 702 0.96 4.80 15.67
C CYS A 702 2.00 5.55 14.83
N MET A 703 1.64 6.70 14.29
CA MET A 703 2.52 7.52 13.49
C MET A 703 2.35 9.00 13.86
N SER A 704 3.43 9.75 13.66
CA SER A 704 3.42 11.20 13.66
C SER A 704 4.09 11.74 12.40
N ALA A 705 3.72 12.94 11.98
CA ALA A 705 4.44 13.65 10.95
C ALA A 705 4.45 15.15 11.20
N PHE A 706 5.54 15.79 10.78
CA PHE A 706 5.76 17.23 10.82
C PHE A 706 6.25 17.68 9.44
N MET A 707 5.38 18.36 8.70
CA MET A 707 5.63 18.77 7.33
C MET A 707 6.35 20.11 7.31
N ARG A 708 7.22 20.31 6.32
CA ARG A 708 7.88 21.61 6.08
C ARG A 708 6.85 22.74 5.90
N THR A 709 5.69 22.41 5.35
CA THR A 709 4.55 23.31 5.13
C THR A 709 3.75 23.66 6.39
N GLY A 710 4.13 23.24 7.60
CA GLY A 710 3.39 23.59 8.83
C GLY A 710 2.44 22.52 9.34
N GLY A 711 1.92 21.67 8.45
CA GLY A 711 1.01 20.61 8.82
C GLY A 711 1.66 19.55 9.71
N MET A 712 0.93 19.12 10.74
CA MET A 712 1.36 18.07 11.66
C MET A 712 0.17 17.23 12.09
N PHE A 713 0.42 15.96 12.40
CA PHE A 713 -0.62 15.05 12.86
C PHE A 713 -0.06 13.93 13.73
N PHE A 714 -0.96 13.37 14.55
CA PHE A 714 -0.85 12.06 15.16
C PHE A 714 -1.94 11.15 14.59
N VAL A 715 -1.61 9.88 14.41
CA VAL A 715 -2.58 8.87 13.97
C VAL A 715 -2.29 7.50 14.56
N SER A 716 -3.32 6.75 14.93
CA SER A 716 -3.23 5.34 15.31
C SER A 716 -3.63 4.40 14.17
N TYR A 717 -3.15 3.15 14.24
CA TYR A 717 -3.35 2.14 13.21
C TYR A 717 -3.78 0.81 13.84
N ARG A 718 -4.98 0.35 13.46
CA ARG A 718 -5.68 -0.81 14.04
C ARG A 718 -5.75 -0.72 15.57
N ASP A 719 -6.30 0.39 16.04
CA ASP A 719 -6.41 0.73 17.46
C ASP A 719 -7.69 0.14 18.07
N PRO A 720 -7.64 -0.57 19.20
CA PRO A 720 -8.86 -1.01 19.89
C PRO A 720 -9.58 0.15 20.58
N ASN A 721 -8.92 1.31 20.77
CA ASN A 721 -9.46 2.47 21.49
C ASN A 721 -9.84 3.62 20.54
N LEU A 722 -10.56 4.60 21.09
CA LEU A 722 -10.90 5.86 20.43
C LEU A 722 -10.60 7.06 21.35
N GLU A 723 -11.40 7.26 22.39
CA GLU A 723 -11.28 8.45 23.25
C GLU A 723 -9.94 8.49 24.00
N ARG A 724 -9.53 7.34 24.55
CA ARG A 724 -8.24 7.17 25.23
C ARG A 724 -7.05 7.59 24.35
N THR A 725 -7.10 7.28 23.06
CA THR A 725 -6.02 7.64 22.12
C THR A 725 -5.96 9.15 21.91
N LEU A 726 -7.11 9.83 21.83
CA LEU A 726 -7.15 11.29 21.77
C LEU A 726 -6.62 11.94 23.05
N ASP A 727 -6.84 11.33 24.21
CA ASP A 727 -6.26 11.83 25.48
C ASP A 727 -4.74 11.65 25.51
N ILE A 728 -4.23 10.50 25.07
CA ILE A 728 -2.77 10.30 24.88
C ILE A 728 -2.19 11.36 23.93
N PHE A 729 -2.89 11.69 22.84
CA PHE A 729 -2.43 12.74 21.93
C PHE A 729 -2.36 14.12 22.59
N LYS A 730 -3.27 14.44 23.52
CA LYS A 730 -3.25 15.71 24.27
C LYS A 730 -2.05 15.78 25.22
N ASP A 731 -1.74 14.67 25.87
CA ASP A 731 -0.66 14.59 26.87
C ASP A 731 0.75 14.56 26.25
N ALA A 732 0.86 14.31 24.95
CA ALA A 732 2.15 14.29 24.23
C ALA A 732 2.96 15.59 24.39
N ALA A 733 2.30 16.75 24.48
CA ALA A 733 2.99 18.02 24.68
C ALA A 733 3.73 18.07 26.02
N SER A 734 3.12 17.52 27.08
CA SER A 734 3.70 17.44 28.42
C SER A 734 4.92 16.52 28.45
N PHE A 735 4.88 15.41 27.70
CA PHE A 735 6.04 14.54 27.53
C PHE A 735 7.21 15.30 26.89
N VAL A 736 6.96 16.03 25.80
CA VAL A 736 8.01 16.80 25.10
C VAL A 736 8.57 17.91 25.97
N GLU A 737 7.74 18.60 26.75
CA GLU A 737 8.18 19.67 27.66
C GLU A 737 9.16 19.16 28.73
N ASN A 738 8.95 17.94 29.19
CA ASN A 738 9.77 17.29 30.23
C ASN A 738 10.83 16.33 29.67
N TYR A 739 11.04 16.32 28.35
CA TYR A 739 12.00 15.43 27.72
C TYR A 739 13.42 15.73 28.19
N ASP A 740 14.05 14.78 28.87
CA ASP A 740 15.41 14.89 29.41
C ASP A 740 16.24 13.65 29.08
N PRO A 741 16.71 13.51 27.82
CA PRO A 741 17.41 12.32 27.39
C PRO A 741 18.84 12.31 27.89
N ASP A 742 19.40 11.12 28.05
CA ASP A 742 20.84 10.97 28.10
C ASP A 742 21.48 11.20 26.70
N GLU A 743 22.81 11.28 26.65
CA GLU A 743 23.55 11.49 25.39
C GLU A 743 23.33 10.36 24.39
N ARG A 744 23.13 9.14 24.88
CA ARG A 744 23.02 7.92 24.09
C ARG A 744 21.68 7.87 23.35
N ASP A 745 20.59 8.15 24.04
CA ASP A 745 19.24 8.19 23.51
C ASP A 745 19.07 9.33 22.51
N LEU A 746 19.59 10.52 22.82
CA LEU A 746 19.56 11.63 21.87
C LEU A 746 20.34 11.26 20.59
N THR A 747 21.52 10.66 20.73
CA THR A 747 22.32 10.20 19.58
C THR A 747 21.56 9.17 18.74
N LYS A 748 20.92 8.18 19.37
CA LYS A 748 20.08 7.17 18.70
C LYS A 748 18.95 7.83 17.89
N ASN A 749 18.27 8.81 18.47
CA ASN A 749 17.19 9.54 17.82
C ASN A 749 17.68 10.38 16.62
N ILE A 750 18.85 11.03 16.74
CA ILE A 750 19.49 11.75 15.64
C ILE A 750 19.86 10.79 14.49
N ILE A 751 20.45 9.63 14.81
CA ILE A 751 20.78 8.59 13.82
C ILE A 751 19.52 8.13 13.09
N GLY A 752 18.42 7.86 13.81
CA GLY A 752 17.14 7.49 13.20
C GLY A 752 16.59 8.56 12.25
N ALA A 753 16.72 9.85 12.62
CA ALA A 753 16.27 10.96 11.78
C ALA A 753 17.13 11.10 10.51
N ILE A 754 18.44 10.89 10.62
CA ILE A 754 19.37 10.89 9.48
C ILE A 754 19.14 9.68 8.58
N ALA A 755 18.85 8.49 9.12
CA ALA A 755 18.64 7.29 8.33
C ALA A 755 17.53 7.47 7.29
N ALA A 756 16.45 8.18 7.66
CA ALA A 756 15.38 8.53 6.73
C ALA A 756 15.81 9.53 5.64
N LEU A 757 16.74 10.45 5.93
CA LEU A 757 17.28 11.40 4.96
C LEU A 757 18.29 10.76 4.00
N ASP A 758 19.03 9.76 4.48
CA ASP A 758 20.12 9.10 3.76
C ASP A 758 19.69 7.79 3.08
N ALA A 759 18.40 7.44 3.15
CA ALA A 759 17.84 6.27 2.49
C ALA A 759 18.34 6.14 1.03
N PRO A 760 18.81 4.96 0.60
CA PRO A 760 19.21 4.73 -0.78
C PRO A 760 18.05 5.06 -1.73
N LEU A 761 18.36 5.68 -2.87
CA LEU A 761 17.37 5.99 -3.91
C LEU A 761 17.69 5.17 -5.17
N SER A 762 16.66 4.72 -5.86
CA SER A 762 16.81 4.25 -7.24
C SER A 762 17.21 5.43 -8.16
N PRO A 763 17.78 5.17 -9.34
CA PRO A 763 18.09 6.23 -10.31
C PRO A 763 16.87 7.13 -10.63
N SER A 764 15.70 6.52 -10.79
CA SER A 764 14.43 7.21 -11.00
C SER A 764 14.06 8.10 -9.80
N ALA A 765 14.15 7.56 -8.58
CA ALA A 765 13.84 8.29 -7.36
C ALA A 765 14.83 9.45 -7.09
N GLU A 766 16.09 9.30 -7.48
CA GLU A 766 17.10 10.37 -7.38
C GLU A 766 16.76 11.55 -8.29
N GLY A 767 16.42 11.29 -9.56
CA GLY A 767 15.97 12.35 -10.48
C GLY A 767 14.64 12.97 -10.05
N ALA A 768 13.66 12.16 -9.64
CA ALA A 768 12.38 12.65 -9.14
C ALA A 768 12.53 13.54 -7.88
N ARG A 769 13.47 13.21 -6.99
CA ARG A 769 13.83 14.06 -5.84
C ARG A 769 14.36 15.42 -6.28
N ALA A 770 15.23 15.45 -7.30
CA ALA A 770 15.78 16.69 -7.84
C ALA A 770 14.72 17.53 -8.56
N MET A 771 13.85 16.91 -9.37
CA MET A 771 12.68 17.57 -9.98
C MET A 771 11.76 18.16 -8.90
N SER A 772 11.48 17.42 -7.83
CA SER A 772 10.62 17.89 -6.73
C SER A 772 11.15 19.16 -6.06
N ILE A 773 12.46 19.21 -5.79
CA ILE A 773 13.12 20.40 -5.21
C ILE A 773 13.09 21.57 -6.18
N TYR A 774 13.35 21.33 -7.48
CA TYR A 774 13.27 22.34 -8.51
C TYR A 774 11.87 22.96 -8.63
N LEU A 775 10.82 22.12 -8.63
CA LEU A 775 9.43 22.56 -8.78
C LEU A 775 8.86 23.20 -7.52
N SER A 776 9.34 22.78 -6.36
CA SER A 776 8.99 23.39 -5.07
C SER A 776 9.66 24.76 -4.86
N GLY A 777 10.68 25.09 -5.65
CA GLY A 777 11.48 26.32 -5.47
C GLY A 777 12.39 26.27 -4.23
N ASP A 778 12.63 25.06 -3.70
CA ASP A 778 13.48 24.82 -2.54
C ASP A 778 14.97 24.90 -2.95
N SER A 779 15.85 25.14 -1.97
CA SER A 779 17.29 25.26 -2.22
C SER A 779 18.11 24.19 -1.51
N TYR A 780 19.31 23.89 -2.04
CA TYR A 780 20.25 22.99 -1.37
C TYR A 780 20.62 23.49 0.03
N GLU A 781 20.77 24.81 0.20
CA GLU A 781 21.07 25.43 1.49
C GLU A 781 19.97 25.18 2.52
N PHE A 782 18.70 25.18 2.11
CA PHE A 782 17.59 24.82 2.99
C PHE A 782 17.69 23.35 3.45
N ILE A 783 18.01 22.43 2.53
CA ILE A 783 18.16 20.99 2.83
C ILE A 783 19.40 20.74 3.70
N GLN A 784 20.51 21.42 3.43
CA GLN A 784 21.72 21.36 4.24
C GLN A 784 21.45 21.90 5.65
N LYS A 785 20.76 23.04 5.75
CA LYS A 785 20.37 23.61 7.05
C LYS A 785 19.51 22.65 7.86
N GLU A 786 18.51 22.01 7.23
CA GLU A 786 17.69 20.99 7.90
C GLU A 786 18.56 19.84 8.43
N ARG A 787 19.52 19.35 7.65
CA ARG A 787 20.48 18.32 8.08
C ARG A 787 21.36 18.78 9.24
N ASP A 788 21.89 19.99 9.16
CA ASP A 788 22.73 20.55 10.23
C ASP A 788 21.93 20.70 11.53
N GLU A 789 20.67 21.12 11.46
CA GLU A 789 19.77 21.19 12.62
C GLU A 789 19.46 19.81 13.22
N VAL A 790 19.34 18.76 12.39
CA VAL A 790 19.20 17.38 12.87
C VAL A 790 20.47 16.91 13.58
N LEU A 791 21.64 17.09 12.96
CA LEU A 791 22.93 16.62 13.49
C LEU A 791 23.34 17.32 14.79
N ASN A 792 22.92 18.58 14.98
CA ASN A 792 23.25 19.38 16.15
C ASN A 792 22.09 19.48 17.17
N CYS A 793 21.02 18.70 16.99
CA CYS A 793 19.84 18.76 17.85
C CYS A 793 20.19 18.45 19.30
N THR A 794 19.69 19.26 20.24
CA THR A 794 19.86 19.06 21.68
C THR A 794 18.54 18.72 22.38
N GLY A 795 18.59 18.19 23.61
CA GLY A 795 17.39 17.99 24.43
C GLY A 795 16.61 19.30 24.68
N GLU A 796 17.30 20.44 24.79
CA GLU A 796 16.65 21.75 24.91
C GLU A 796 15.87 22.12 23.65
N ASP A 797 16.39 21.80 22.46
CA ASP A 797 15.70 22.04 21.20
C ASP A 797 14.42 21.21 21.10
N ILE A 798 14.44 19.97 21.61
CA ILE A 798 13.24 19.13 21.68
C ILE A 798 12.21 19.73 22.65
N ARG A 799 12.61 20.12 23.86
CA ARG A 799 11.69 20.74 24.84
C ARG A 799 11.01 22.00 24.29
N LYS A 800 11.73 22.79 23.48
CA LYS A 800 11.17 23.97 22.78
C LYS A 800 10.08 23.63 21.76
N LEU A 801 9.93 22.37 21.35
CA LEU A 801 8.89 21.91 20.43
C LEU A 801 7.58 21.50 21.12
N ALA A 802 7.50 21.50 22.46
CA ALA A 802 6.26 21.19 23.18
C ALA A 802 5.07 22.07 22.75
N PRO A 803 5.22 23.40 22.52
CA PRO A 803 4.15 24.22 21.97
C PRO A 803 3.69 23.80 20.57
N TYR A 804 4.59 23.24 19.74
CA TYR A 804 4.22 22.73 18.41
C TYR A 804 3.30 21.53 18.57
N VAL A 805 3.68 20.58 19.44
CA VAL A 805 2.89 19.36 19.68
C VAL A 805 1.52 19.69 20.25
N LYS A 806 1.43 20.68 21.15
CA LYS A 806 0.15 21.13 21.72
C LYS A 806 -0.84 21.58 20.64
N GLU A 807 -0.36 22.19 19.56
CA GLU A 807 -1.20 22.68 18.46
C GLU A 807 -1.79 21.54 17.60
N ILE A 808 -1.28 20.31 17.69
CA ILE A 808 -1.87 19.14 17.01
C ILE A 808 -3.28 18.85 17.52
N THR A 809 -3.51 19.03 18.82
CA THR A 809 -4.80 18.77 19.46
C THR A 809 -5.60 20.04 19.73
N ALA A 810 -4.94 21.17 20.02
CA ALA A 810 -5.63 22.43 20.35
C ALA A 810 -6.46 23.03 19.19
N GLN A 811 -6.20 22.63 17.94
CA GLN A 811 -6.93 23.12 16.77
C GLN A 811 -8.19 22.31 16.43
N ASP A 812 -8.41 21.21 17.15
CA ASP A 812 -9.58 20.32 17.08
C ASP A 812 -9.87 19.74 15.68
N ASN A 813 -8.85 19.54 14.84
CA ASN A 813 -9.03 18.86 13.56
C ASN A 813 -8.89 17.34 13.75
N ILE A 814 -10.01 16.64 13.87
CA ILE A 814 -10.09 15.23 14.23
C ILE A 814 -10.82 14.46 13.13
N CYS A 815 -10.26 13.33 12.73
CA CYS A 815 -10.94 12.36 11.89
C CYS A 815 -10.76 10.96 12.47
N VAL A 816 -11.85 10.24 12.67
CA VAL A 816 -11.81 8.84 13.08
C VAL A 816 -12.50 7.99 12.03
N ILE A 817 -11.86 6.90 11.63
CA ILE A 817 -12.49 5.83 10.84
C ILE A 817 -12.50 4.59 11.69
N GLY A 818 -13.63 3.92 11.85
CA GLY A 818 -13.65 2.72 12.68
C GLY A 818 -15.00 2.04 12.82
N GLY A 819 -15.13 1.20 13.83
CA GLY A 819 -16.30 0.35 14.04
C GLY A 819 -17.56 1.17 14.32
N GLU A 820 -18.68 0.82 13.68
CA GLU A 820 -19.99 1.48 13.84
C GLU A 820 -20.35 1.73 15.32
N VAL A 821 -20.23 0.71 16.18
CA VAL A 821 -20.58 0.81 17.59
C VAL A 821 -19.70 1.81 18.34
N GLN A 822 -18.37 1.73 18.21
CA GLN A 822 -17.45 2.59 18.94
C GLN A 822 -17.56 4.06 18.51
N VAL A 823 -17.76 4.31 17.21
CA VAL A 823 -17.94 5.68 16.70
C VAL A 823 -19.26 6.29 17.21
N GLU A 824 -20.32 5.49 17.29
CA GLU A 824 -21.62 5.94 17.81
C GLU A 824 -21.60 6.17 19.33
N GLU A 825 -20.92 5.32 20.10
CA GLU A 825 -20.72 5.54 21.54
C GLU A 825 -19.94 6.83 21.81
N ALA A 826 -18.96 7.15 20.97
CA ALA A 826 -18.14 8.36 21.03
C ALA A 826 -18.77 9.58 20.33
N ALA A 827 -20.08 9.56 20.02
CA ALA A 827 -20.70 10.56 19.14
C ALA A 827 -20.53 12.02 19.59
N SER A 828 -20.39 12.25 20.90
CA SER A 828 -20.18 13.59 21.46
C SER A 828 -18.86 14.27 21.04
N LEU A 829 -17.91 13.50 20.52
CA LEU A 829 -16.62 14.00 20.03
C LEU A 829 -16.67 14.60 18.62
N PHE A 830 -17.73 14.30 17.85
CA PHE A 830 -17.79 14.63 16.43
C PHE A 830 -18.84 15.71 16.13
N ASP A 831 -18.52 16.58 15.18
CA ASP A 831 -19.47 17.51 14.57
C ASP A 831 -20.42 16.75 13.62
N ARG A 832 -19.92 15.67 13.00
CA ARG A 832 -20.64 14.81 12.07
C ARG A 832 -20.18 13.37 12.14
N ILE A 833 -21.15 12.48 12.00
CA ILE A 833 -20.93 11.03 11.89
C ILE A 833 -21.64 10.54 10.62
N GLU A 834 -20.95 9.71 9.84
CA GLU A 834 -21.51 9.06 8.66
C GLU A 834 -20.85 7.71 8.40
N ASN A 835 -21.40 6.88 7.52
CA ASN A 835 -20.66 5.71 7.04
C ASN A 835 -19.50 6.14 6.15
N LEU A 836 -18.41 5.36 6.20
CA LEU A 836 -17.31 5.51 5.28
C LEU A 836 -17.76 5.26 3.82
N TYR A 837 -18.74 4.37 3.62
CA TYR A 837 -19.34 4.08 2.31
C TYR A 837 -20.84 4.41 2.35
N THR A 838 -21.38 5.05 1.32
CA THR A 838 -22.81 5.38 1.23
C THR A 838 -23.49 4.65 0.08
N GLU A 839 -24.83 4.62 0.07
CA GLU A 839 -25.61 3.99 -1.02
C GLU A 839 -25.58 4.77 -2.33
#